data_AF-Q01V11-F1
#
_entry.id   AF-Q01V11-F1
#
_cell.length_a   1.000
_cell.length_b   1.000
_cell.length_c   1.000
_cell.angle_alpha   90.00
_cell.angle_beta   90.00
_cell.angle_gamma   90.00
#
_symmetry.space_group_name_H-M   'P 1'
#
loop_
_entity.id
_entity.type
_entity.pdbx_description
1 polymer ?
#
loop_
_entity_poly.entity_id
_entity_poly.type
_entity_poly.pdbx_seq_one_letter_code
_entity_poly.pdbx_strand_id
1 'polypeptide(L)'
;MTVPSGAATGNVVVTVNGLAGNGTPYTVTNPPTLTGVTPSEAKPGDAVTISGTGFGNTQGIGQVWLGSTYGTVVSWTDTLVIATVALNSRTGKAQVLQSGVWSNSLPFTVDTGTITEVLPSSGFPGDVVTINGSGFGNTQGSGSVQLGSGNGVVVSWSDTQIVARVAANAMSGIARVQQGGISSNAITFTVLGGSGTSVTLAPNLMNMMVGETRTIQALDPTSRAVTGLTWTSSDATVVSVSSTDPQVLTALAVGHVTITAGSASADVTVWADAMPQGTVLWSNPGNGSGVTKIVPAVPSPTGVADVFAFQGDETVQAITSDGITAWTADVSGADVIPDFQGGLIIRREESNPRTSSIQKLAGQTGQPYPAYTTNVDGSLKRMVVHPDGTIFTAERDYSVHPYTASVIGIDSLTGIRKFSVPLQHEGDWWADCEGYELMIAGDGYAYAPYGYRIGDGSAAALRLLRISSSGAYDTISLPNAKDVWLDVCVPQFHVITNADKGVVVTWKDDTVHMVTTTGVSVGVASPPDVGGTHLDELIPVLQAEDGSFVGTRAWEDEASEPHFTMVAFDENGNVRWSVPGYEPKIATADGGVIAQAWDEDEYDFTGAVVTFDQNGNATGQMASLPTYSWHGDAYRVGSIDLVVANPLYIALSFWPFQGANASGGSTAAKQPVYASLADCTTSPGCIGPREGIYNALDNLISRLGDPLVRDLAQTMVFNKLVNDTSGNPLTTASFLSYLTLKRPHFYDGLKSQFCYAQLTTWSTPCWVPIIGSSITVGDYFKAHPTSDAETGTPSSPLLTFYGASAIVYQNLGINLGNEGLIFHEALHGLTGKQDPTIMGLLGYTAVFNTASCNITNYIQQRVLKFSIGLDPTLYNPGAVPCPLVALPGN
;
A
#
# COMPACT_ATOMS: atom_id res chain seq x y z
N MET A 1 19.34 24.01 41.41
CA MET A 1 18.55 25.06 42.08
C MET A 1 17.94 25.91 40.98
N THR A 2 16.61 26.05 40.96
CA THR A 2 15.87 26.87 39.98
C THR A 2 15.42 28.17 40.62
N VAL A 3 15.24 29.23 39.81
CA VAL A 3 14.64 30.49 40.25
C VAL A 3 13.12 30.29 40.40
N PRO A 4 12.49 30.69 41.52
CA PRO A 4 11.03 30.63 41.66
C PRO A 4 10.30 31.50 40.64
N SER A 5 9.14 31.05 40.16
CA SER A 5 8.27 31.88 39.31
C SER A 5 7.81 33.13 40.06
N GLY A 6 7.85 34.29 39.40
CA GLY A 6 7.51 35.57 40.02
C GLY A 6 8.62 36.19 40.88
N ALA A 7 9.81 35.59 40.94
CA ALA A 7 10.98 36.26 41.51
C ALA A 7 11.34 37.51 40.71
N ALA A 8 11.66 38.61 41.40
CA ALA A 8 12.13 39.85 40.80
C ALA A 8 13.65 40.00 40.93
N THR A 9 14.25 40.82 40.06
CA THR A 9 15.65 41.26 40.19
C THR A 9 15.91 41.87 41.57
N GLY A 10 16.97 41.42 42.23
CA GLY A 10 17.29 41.79 43.60
C GLY A 10 18.58 41.13 44.07
N ASN A 11 18.88 41.21 45.37
CA ASN A 11 20.07 40.54 45.92
C ASN A 11 19.74 39.10 46.32
N VAL A 12 20.53 38.13 45.86
CA VAL A 12 20.60 36.81 46.46
C VAL A 12 21.33 36.94 47.80
N VAL A 13 20.72 36.44 48.87
CA VAL A 13 21.25 36.53 50.23
C VAL A 13 21.17 35.16 50.90
N VAL A 14 22.29 34.69 51.46
CA VAL A 14 22.32 33.46 52.27
C VAL A 14 21.97 33.81 53.72
N THR A 15 20.99 33.14 54.29
CA THR A 15 20.55 33.34 55.68
C THR A 15 20.92 32.12 56.53
N VAL A 16 21.62 32.33 57.65
CA VAL A 16 22.02 31.27 58.59
C VAL A 16 21.55 31.67 59.99
N ASN A 17 20.85 30.76 60.69
CA ASN A 17 20.31 30.99 62.04
C ASN A 17 19.48 32.28 62.18
N GLY A 18 18.77 32.68 61.10
CA GLY A 18 17.97 33.92 61.06
C GLY A 18 18.76 35.20 60.73
N LEU A 19 20.08 35.14 60.62
CA LEU A 19 20.92 36.26 60.20
C LEU A 19 21.19 36.20 58.69
N ALA A 20 20.78 37.25 57.98
CA ALA A 20 21.05 37.42 56.55
C ALA A 20 22.50 37.89 56.34
N GLY A 21 23.22 37.23 55.45
CA GLY A 21 24.60 37.58 55.08
C GLY A 21 24.69 38.70 54.03
N ASN A 22 25.84 38.76 53.35
CA ASN A 22 26.07 39.70 52.27
C ASN A 22 25.12 39.42 51.09
N GLY A 23 24.51 40.47 50.54
CA GLY A 23 23.67 40.37 49.34
C GLY A 23 24.48 40.52 48.05
N THR A 24 24.40 39.53 47.16
CA THR A 24 24.99 39.59 45.81
C THR A 24 23.90 39.93 44.79
N PRO A 25 24.06 40.97 43.93
CA PRO A 25 23.08 41.31 42.92
C PRO A 25 22.80 40.15 41.95
N TYR A 26 21.52 39.91 41.68
CA TYR A 26 21.04 38.89 40.75
C TYR A 26 19.89 39.44 39.89
N THR A 27 20.10 39.49 38.59
CA THR A 27 19.08 39.93 37.62
C THR A 27 18.22 38.75 37.21
N VAL A 28 16.91 38.87 37.39
CA VAL A 28 15.94 37.96 36.76
C VAL A 28 15.61 38.52 35.38
N THR A 29 16.10 37.86 34.33
CA THR A 29 15.71 38.13 32.95
C THR A 29 14.42 37.39 32.61
N ASN A 30 13.35 38.14 32.37
CA ASN A 30 12.16 37.57 31.74
C ASN A 30 12.48 37.18 30.29
N PRO A 31 11.92 36.08 29.75
CA PRO A 31 12.05 35.75 28.34
C PRO A 31 11.45 36.85 27.43
N PRO A 32 12.06 37.15 26.27
CA PRO A 32 11.40 37.94 25.24
C PRO A 32 10.12 37.23 24.76
N THR A 33 9.10 37.98 24.34
CA THR A 33 7.82 37.41 23.89
C THR A 33 7.48 37.91 22.49
N LEU A 34 7.18 37.00 21.55
CA LEU A 34 6.67 37.32 20.21
C LEU A 34 5.14 37.40 20.24
N THR A 35 4.60 38.50 19.71
CA THR A 35 3.15 38.70 19.49
C THR A 35 2.73 38.49 18.03
N GLY A 36 3.66 38.56 17.08
CA GLY A 36 3.36 38.36 15.65
C GLY A 36 4.62 38.43 14.78
N VAL A 37 4.59 37.73 13.65
CA VAL A 37 5.59 37.77 12.58
C VAL A 37 4.87 38.17 11.28
N THR A 38 5.44 39.10 10.51
CA THR A 38 4.75 39.68 9.33
C THR A 38 5.76 40.07 8.23
N PRO A 39 5.63 39.53 7.01
CA PRO A 39 4.74 38.43 6.65
C PRO A 39 5.12 37.14 7.42
N SER A 40 4.19 36.20 7.55
CA SER A 40 4.44 34.87 8.16
C SER A 40 5.07 33.87 7.18
N GLU A 41 5.23 34.29 5.93
CA GLU A 41 5.79 33.56 4.80
C GLU A 41 6.61 34.53 3.96
N ALA A 42 7.86 34.19 3.62
CA ALA A 42 8.72 35.05 2.80
C ALA A 42 9.83 34.27 2.09
N LYS A 43 10.40 34.83 1.01
CA LYS A 43 11.50 34.23 0.24
C LYS A 43 12.86 34.58 0.87
N PRO A 44 13.95 33.84 0.60
CA PRO A 44 15.29 34.24 1.01
C PRO A 44 15.67 35.63 0.51
N GLY A 45 16.12 36.49 1.43
CA GLY A 45 16.39 37.91 1.18
C GLY A 45 15.25 38.86 1.56
N ASP A 46 14.01 38.39 1.67
CA ASP A 46 12.87 39.24 2.05
C ASP A 46 12.97 39.68 3.52
N ALA A 47 12.51 40.91 3.80
CA ALA A 47 12.52 41.50 5.13
C ALA A 47 11.24 41.15 5.91
N VAL A 48 11.42 40.52 7.07
CA VAL A 48 10.36 40.09 7.98
C VAL A 48 10.35 40.99 9.21
N THR A 49 9.17 41.47 9.59
CA THR A 49 8.94 42.23 10.82
C THR A 49 8.48 41.27 11.93
N ILE A 50 9.22 41.24 13.04
CA ILE A 50 8.89 40.48 14.24
C ILE A 50 8.45 41.48 15.31
N SER A 51 7.24 41.30 15.84
CA SER A 51 6.65 42.13 16.89
C SER A 51 6.58 41.39 18.22
N GLY A 52 6.68 42.11 19.32
CA GLY A 52 6.70 41.51 20.66
C GLY A 52 7.02 42.48 21.79
N THR A 53 7.65 41.97 22.84
CA THR A 53 8.13 42.72 24.01
C THR A 53 9.39 42.10 24.60
N GLY A 54 10.21 42.91 25.28
CA GLY A 54 11.39 42.44 26.00
C GLY A 54 12.59 42.09 25.11
N PHE A 55 12.60 42.57 23.86
CA PHE A 55 13.75 42.41 22.97
C PHE A 55 14.93 43.33 23.35
N GLY A 56 14.72 44.32 24.21
CA GLY A 56 15.69 45.36 24.54
C GLY A 56 15.81 46.43 23.46
N ASN A 57 16.10 47.67 23.88
CA ASN A 57 16.16 48.85 22.99
C ASN A 57 17.28 48.80 21.93
N THR A 58 18.19 47.83 21.99
CA THR A 58 19.28 47.61 21.03
C THR A 58 19.55 46.12 20.89
N GLN A 59 20.03 45.69 19.71
CA GLN A 59 20.34 44.28 19.43
C GLN A 59 21.37 43.71 20.42
N GLY A 60 22.55 44.33 20.53
CA GLY A 60 23.65 43.80 21.33
C GLY A 60 24.12 42.45 20.79
N ILE A 61 23.97 41.39 21.58
CA ILE A 61 24.22 39.99 21.17
C ILE A 61 22.95 39.27 20.69
N GLY A 62 21.83 39.99 20.56
CA GLY A 62 20.55 39.43 20.16
C GLY A 62 20.56 38.83 18.75
N GLN A 63 19.86 37.70 18.59
CA GLN A 63 19.77 36.96 17.34
C GLN A 63 18.31 36.69 16.98
N VAL A 64 18.04 36.62 15.67
CA VAL A 64 16.73 36.26 15.11
C VAL A 64 16.84 34.91 14.42
N TRP A 65 15.91 34.01 14.67
CA TRP A 65 15.71 32.78 13.91
C TRP A 65 14.50 32.97 12.97
N LEU A 66 14.64 32.64 11.69
CA LEU A 66 13.59 32.73 10.67
C LEU A 66 13.65 31.50 9.77
N GLY A 67 12.75 30.54 10.02
CA GLY A 67 12.72 29.25 9.33
C GLY A 67 13.64 28.24 10.02
N SER A 68 14.65 27.75 9.30
CA SER A 68 15.60 26.73 9.77
C SER A 68 16.97 27.26 10.18
N THR A 69 17.22 28.58 10.06
CA THR A 69 18.50 29.21 10.44
C THR A 69 18.32 30.65 10.95
N TYR A 70 19.41 31.30 11.32
CA TYR A 70 19.42 32.70 11.75
C TYR A 70 19.13 33.65 10.58
N GLY A 71 18.21 34.59 10.79
CA GLY A 71 17.98 35.73 9.89
C GLY A 71 18.99 36.86 10.12
N THR A 72 19.19 37.71 9.11
CA THR A 72 20.11 38.86 9.23
C THR A 72 19.36 40.08 9.75
N VAL A 73 19.66 40.53 10.97
CA VAL A 73 19.00 41.70 11.58
C VAL A 73 19.28 42.98 10.78
N VAL A 74 18.22 43.71 10.46
CA VAL A 74 18.23 45.01 9.75
C VAL A 74 17.97 46.15 10.74
N SER A 75 17.04 45.97 11.68
CA SER A 75 16.77 46.94 12.75
C SER A 75 16.22 46.26 14.01
N TRP A 76 16.36 46.89 15.17
CA TRP A 76 16.01 46.30 16.46
C TRP A 76 15.56 47.36 17.47
N THR A 77 14.46 47.09 18.16
CA THR A 77 13.87 47.86 19.28
C THR A 77 13.24 46.89 20.28
N ASP A 78 12.84 47.35 21.48
CA ASP A 78 12.31 46.46 22.53
C ASP A 78 11.04 45.69 22.14
N THR A 79 10.26 46.22 21.18
CA THR A 79 8.97 45.67 20.75
C THR A 79 8.91 45.26 19.28
N LEU A 80 9.94 45.58 18.49
CA LEU A 80 9.96 45.33 17.05
C LEU A 80 11.39 45.10 16.54
N VAL A 81 11.60 44.02 15.80
CA VAL A 81 12.84 43.67 15.10
C VAL A 81 12.52 43.42 13.63
N ILE A 82 13.32 43.99 12.72
CA ILE A 82 13.26 43.64 11.28
C ILE A 82 14.50 42.82 10.97
N ALA A 83 14.33 41.68 10.31
CA ALA A 83 15.43 40.83 9.85
C ALA A 83 15.10 40.22 8.48
N THR A 84 16.11 39.99 7.63
CA THR A 84 15.92 39.27 6.38
C THR A 84 16.06 37.76 6.56
N VAL A 85 15.27 36.99 5.79
CA VAL A 85 15.43 35.53 5.69
C VAL A 85 16.77 35.23 5.03
N ALA A 86 17.58 34.35 5.63
CA ALA A 86 18.88 33.98 5.08
C ALA A 86 18.77 33.00 3.90
N LEU A 87 19.76 33.04 3.01
CA LEU A 87 19.93 32.07 1.92
C LEU A 87 19.97 30.63 2.49
N ASN A 88 19.32 29.70 1.79
CA ASN A 88 19.14 28.30 2.20
C ASN A 88 18.32 28.06 3.50
N SER A 89 17.66 29.07 4.09
CA SER A 89 16.71 28.80 5.18
C SER A 89 15.51 28.01 4.65
N ARG A 90 15.05 26.98 5.38
CA ARG A 90 13.84 26.22 5.06
C ARG A 90 12.69 26.64 5.99
N THR A 91 11.45 26.31 5.65
CA THR A 91 10.27 26.46 6.51
C THR A 91 10.51 25.92 7.93
N GLY A 92 9.98 26.63 8.92
CA GLY A 92 10.19 26.33 10.34
C GLY A 92 9.51 27.33 11.26
N LYS A 93 10.31 28.13 11.97
CA LYS A 93 9.82 29.01 13.05
C LYS A 93 10.48 30.37 13.09
N ALA A 94 9.75 31.36 13.59
CA ALA A 94 10.27 32.65 14.02
C ALA A 94 10.52 32.64 15.54
N GLN A 95 11.73 33.02 15.97
CA GLN A 95 12.08 33.23 17.38
C GLN A 95 13.11 34.36 17.53
N VAL A 96 13.13 34.99 18.71
CA VAL A 96 14.17 35.95 19.12
C VAL A 96 14.94 35.39 20.31
N LEU A 97 16.27 35.41 20.21
CA LEU A 97 17.19 35.19 21.32
C LEU A 97 17.64 36.55 21.83
N GLN A 98 17.42 36.84 23.12
CA GLN A 98 18.00 38.02 23.76
C GLN A 98 18.55 37.67 25.14
N SER A 99 19.72 38.22 25.48
CA SER A 99 20.44 37.97 26.75
C SER A 99 20.63 36.48 27.10
N GLY A 100 20.71 35.60 26.09
CA GLY A 100 20.82 34.14 26.27
C GLY A 100 19.50 33.40 26.53
N VAL A 101 18.35 34.08 26.47
CA VAL A 101 17.02 33.48 26.66
C VAL A 101 16.21 33.56 25.36
N TRP A 102 15.67 32.43 24.93
CA TRP A 102 14.79 32.32 23.77
C TRP A 102 13.36 32.74 24.08
N SER A 103 12.69 33.32 23.08
CA SER A 103 11.26 33.60 23.10
C SER A 103 10.38 32.36 22.91
N ASN A 104 9.07 32.53 23.05
CA ASN A 104 8.11 31.65 22.36
C ASN A 104 8.36 31.66 20.83
N SER A 105 7.99 30.58 20.16
CA SER A 105 8.04 30.45 18.70
C SER A 105 6.69 30.73 18.06
N LEU A 106 6.72 31.38 16.90
CA LEU A 106 5.61 31.38 15.93
C LEU A 106 6.01 30.52 14.72
N PRO A 107 5.06 29.89 14.01
CA PRO A 107 5.36 29.25 12.72
C PRO A 107 5.86 30.30 11.72
N PHE A 108 6.76 29.89 10.82
CA PHE A 108 7.25 30.75 9.75
C PHE A 108 7.59 29.92 8.51
N THR A 109 6.91 30.19 7.40
CA THR A 109 7.16 29.54 6.11
C THR A 109 8.28 30.28 5.38
N VAL A 110 9.19 29.52 4.76
CA VAL A 110 10.06 30.09 3.73
C VAL A 110 9.47 29.66 2.39
N ASP A 111 9.02 30.63 1.59
CA ASP A 111 8.44 30.36 0.28
C ASP A 111 9.48 29.71 -0.63
N THR A 112 9.09 28.58 -1.20
CA THR A 112 9.84 27.83 -2.20
C THR A 112 9.03 27.82 -3.50
N GLY A 113 9.57 28.45 -4.54
CA GLY A 113 8.85 28.59 -5.81
C GLY A 113 8.29 27.26 -6.31
N THR A 114 7.07 27.27 -6.82
CA THR A 114 6.34 26.07 -7.23
C THR A 114 6.17 26.08 -8.74
N ILE A 115 6.73 25.09 -9.43
CA ILE A 115 6.42 24.78 -10.82
C ILE A 115 5.04 24.13 -10.87
N THR A 116 4.12 24.71 -11.65
CA THR A 116 2.85 24.06 -12.00
C THR A 116 2.96 23.25 -13.29
N GLU A 117 3.78 23.71 -14.25
CA GLU A 117 3.82 23.14 -15.60
C GLU A 117 5.16 23.42 -16.32
N VAL A 118 5.49 22.58 -17.29
CA VAL A 118 6.67 22.70 -18.17
C VAL A 118 6.22 22.44 -19.61
N LEU A 119 6.26 23.46 -20.47
CA LEU A 119 5.78 23.42 -21.85
C LEU A 119 6.86 23.78 -22.89
N PRO A 120 7.17 22.90 -23.86
CA PRO A 120 6.79 21.48 -23.88
C PRO A 120 7.46 20.70 -22.74
N SER A 121 6.87 19.58 -22.32
CA SER A 121 7.42 18.68 -21.29
C SER A 121 8.59 17.80 -21.78
N SER A 122 8.91 17.90 -23.08
CA SER A 122 10.07 17.29 -23.72
C SER A 122 10.64 18.19 -24.81
N GLY A 123 11.93 18.06 -25.13
CA GLY A 123 12.56 18.86 -26.17
C GLY A 123 14.01 18.47 -26.47
N PHE A 124 14.53 18.90 -27.61
CA PHE A 124 15.91 18.66 -28.02
C PHE A 124 16.86 19.70 -27.40
N PRO A 125 18.17 19.40 -27.24
CA PRO A 125 19.19 20.37 -26.86
C PRO A 125 19.17 21.63 -27.74
N GLY A 126 18.87 22.78 -27.12
CA GLY A 126 18.71 24.08 -27.78
C GLY A 126 17.27 24.59 -27.87
N ASP A 127 16.26 23.71 -27.74
CA ASP A 127 14.84 24.07 -27.79
C ASP A 127 14.44 25.00 -26.62
N VAL A 128 13.38 25.78 -26.83
CA VAL A 128 12.84 26.72 -25.83
C VAL A 128 11.73 26.03 -25.04
N VAL A 129 11.82 26.12 -23.72
CA VAL A 129 10.86 25.58 -22.75
C VAL A 129 10.36 26.72 -21.87
N THR A 130 9.06 26.75 -21.63
CA THR A 130 8.38 27.66 -20.71
C THR A 130 8.02 26.91 -19.44
N ILE A 131 8.42 27.43 -18.29
CA ILE A 131 8.12 26.88 -16.97
C ILE A 131 7.13 27.84 -16.31
N ASN A 132 5.91 27.37 -16.09
CA ASN A 132 4.84 28.12 -15.42
C ASN A 132 4.81 27.77 -13.93
N GLY A 133 4.39 28.70 -13.09
CA GLY A 133 4.33 28.48 -11.64
C GLY A 133 4.12 29.74 -10.81
N SER A 134 4.72 29.75 -9.63
CA SER A 134 4.70 30.86 -8.67
C SER A 134 5.98 30.89 -7.82
N GLY A 135 6.24 31.99 -7.12
CA GLY A 135 7.28 32.07 -6.10
C GLY A 135 8.72 32.17 -6.63
N PHE A 136 8.93 32.20 -7.96
CA PHE A 136 10.26 32.19 -8.57
C PHE A 136 11.08 33.47 -8.35
N GLY A 137 10.49 34.55 -7.87
CA GLY A 137 11.10 35.87 -7.73
C GLY A 137 11.01 36.70 -9.02
N ASN A 138 10.82 38.02 -8.88
CA ASN A 138 10.63 38.94 -10.02
C ASN A 138 11.84 39.07 -10.96
N THR A 139 13.03 38.59 -10.59
CA THR A 139 14.22 38.55 -11.45
C THR A 139 15.07 37.32 -11.11
N GLN A 140 15.86 36.84 -12.08
CA GLN A 140 16.72 35.66 -11.89
C GLN A 140 17.72 35.85 -10.74
N GLY A 141 18.46 36.97 -10.70
CA GLY A 141 19.49 37.19 -9.67
C GLY A 141 20.57 36.11 -9.70
N SER A 142 20.66 35.30 -8.63
CA SER A 142 21.54 34.12 -8.54
C SER A 142 20.83 32.80 -8.86
N GLY A 143 19.60 32.85 -9.35
CA GLY A 143 18.76 31.68 -9.61
C GLY A 143 19.15 30.93 -10.88
N SER A 144 18.78 29.65 -10.92
CA SER A 144 19.03 28.73 -12.03
C SER A 144 17.76 27.94 -12.38
N VAL A 145 17.78 27.36 -13.58
CA VAL A 145 16.79 26.38 -14.03
C VAL A 145 17.55 25.13 -14.43
N GLN A 146 17.18 23.98 -13.86
CA GLN A 146 17.53 22.67 -14.35
C GLN A 146 16.51 22.24 -15.41
N LEU A 147 16.97 21.70 -16.54
CA LEU A 147 16.16 21.03 -17.56
C LEU A 147 16.82 19.69 -17.93
N GLY A 148 16.31 18.61 -17.35
CA GLY A 148 16.92 17.29 -17.44
C GLY A 148 18.14 17.19 -16.52
N SER A 149 19.27 16.75 -17.07
CA SER A 149 20.57 16.64 -16.38
C SER A 149 21.42 17.92 -16.42
N GLY A 150 21.03 18.95 -17.18
CA GLY A 150 21.78 20.20 -17.32
C GLY A 150 21.02 21.45 -16.84
N ASN A 151 21.76 22.46 -16.37
CA ASN A 151 21.22 23.80 -16.16
C ASN A 151 20.83 24.41 -17.52
N GLY A 152 19.54 24.68 -17.73
CA GLY A 152 19.00 25.36 -18.90
C GLY A 152 19.45 26.81 -19.00
N VAL A 153 19.60 27.31 -20.23
CA VAL A 153 20.01 28.69 -20.49
C VAL A 153 18.79 29.59 -20.40
N VAL A 154 18.62 30.28 -19.26
CA VAL A 154 17.52 31.24 -19.03
C VAL A 154 17.49 32.32 -20.11
N VAL A 155 16.30 32.59 -20.64
CA VAL A 155 15.98 33.59 -21.67
C VAL A 155 15.19 34.75 -21.06
N SER A 156 14.23 34.46 -20.18
CA SER A 156 13.49 35.43 -19.38
C SER A 156 13.04 34.82 -18.05
N TRP A 157 12.80 35.66 -17.04
CA TRP A 157 12.44 35.25 -15.68
C TRP A 157 11.44 36.23 -15.08
N SER A 158 10.43 35.72 -14.38
CA SER A 158 9.43 36.47 -13.59
C SER A 158 8.93 35.58 -12.45
N ASP A 159 8.16 36.11 -11.50
CA ASP A 159 7.73 35.34 -10.31
C ASP A 159 6.85 34.11 -10.65
N THR A 160 6.16 34.14 -11.79
CA THR A 160 5.20 33.10 -12.22
C THR A 160 5.57 32.38 -13.51
N GLN A 161 6.61 32.84 -14.23
CA GLN A 161 7.04 32.22 -15.48
C GLN A 161 8.53 32.43 -15.74
N ILE A 162 9.21 31.37 -16.15
CA ILE A 162 10.59 31.40 -16.64
C ILE A 162 10.64 30.76 -18.03
N VAL A 163 11.30 31.40 -18.98
CA VAL A 163 11.60 30.80 -20.29
C VAL A 163 13.08 30.46 -20.31
N ALA A 164 13.43 29.23 -20.65
CA ALA A 164 14.81 28.74 -20.71
C ALA A 164 15.02 27.86 -21.96
N ARG A 165 16.28 27.67 -22.36
CA ARG A 165 16.65 26.69 -23.38
C ARG A 165 17.24 25.43 -22.78
N VAL A 166 16.86 24.27 -23.33
CA VAL A 166 17.51 22.98 -23.02
C VAL A 166 19.00 23.10 -23.34
N ALA A 167 19.88 22.74 -22.40
CA ALA A 167 21.32 22.93 -22.58
C ALA A 167 21.92 21.97 -23.61
N ALA A 168 23.03 22.37 -24.23
CA ALA A 168 23.80 21.49 -25.10
C ALA A 168 24.35 20.30 -24.29
N ASN A 169 24.04 19.07 -24.74
CA ASN A 169 24.29 17.82 -24.00
C ASN A 169 23.53 17.69 -22.66
N ALA A 170 22.42 18.43 -22.48
CA ALA A 170 21.42 18.00 -21.50
C ALA A 170 20.83 16.64 -21.91
N MET A 171 20.31 15.92 -20.93
CA MET A 171 19.87 14.53 -21.03
C MET A 171 18.66 14.34 -20.08
N SER A 172 17.86 13.28 -20.21
CA SER A 172 16.58 13.16 -19.47
C SER A 172 16.71 13.20 -17.94
N GLY A 173 15.69 13.78 -17.29
CA GLY A 173 15.68 13.98 -15.84
C GLY A 173 14.47 14.81 -15.39
N ILE A 174 14.74 15.96 -14.75
CA ILE A 174 13.73 16.84 -14.17
C ILE A 174 13.86 18.29 -14.64
N ALA A 175 12.73 19.01 -14.67
CA ALA A 175 12.69 20.45 -14.58
C ALA A 175 12.65 20.88 -13.11
N ARG A 176 13.47 21.87 -12.74
CA ARG A 176 13.49 22.47 -11.40
C ARG A 176 14.02 23.90 -11.46
N VAL A 177 13.45 24.79 -10.65
CA VAL A 177 13.95 26.15 -10.42
C VAL A 177 14.74 26.16 -9.11
N GLN A 178 15.84 26.90 -9.04
CA GLN A 178 16.51 27.22 -7.78
C GLN A 178 16.57 28.74 -7.61
N GLN A 179 16.15 29.24 -6.46
CA GLN A 179 16.14 30.67 -6.12
C GLN A 179 16.57 30.87 -4.66
N GLY A 180 17.46 31.83 -4.40
CA GLY A 180 17.97 32.09 -3.04
C GLY A 180 18.70 30.90 -2.36
N GLY A 181 19.15 29.93 -3.17
CA GLY A 181 19.73 28.65 -2.71
C GLY A 181 18.71 27.52 -2.50
N ILE A 182 17.41 27.80 -2.49
CA ILE A 182 16.36 26.80 -2.30
C ILE A 182 15.82 26.33 -3.65
N SER A 183 15.51 25.05 -3.77
CA SER A 183 14.86 24.46 -4.94
C SER A 183 13.34 24.52 -4.87
N SER A 184 12.70 24.58 -6.04
CA SER A 184 11.29 24.25 -6.23
C SER A 184 11.00 22.76 -6.03
N ASN A 185 9.72 22.40 -6.10
CA ASN A 185 9.32 21.06 -6.54
C ASN A 185 9.96 20.72 -7.91
N ALA A 186 10.01 19.43 -8.25
CA ALA A 186 10.50 18.97 -9.53
C ALA A 186 9.38 18.29 -10.33
N ILE A 187 9.41 18.47 -11.65
CA ILE A 187 8.54 17.78 -12.62
C ILE A 187 9.45 17.05 -13.61
N THR A 188 9.03 15.91 -14.16
CA THR A 188 9.80 15.20 -15.21
C THR A 188 10.06 16.08 -16.42
N PHE A 189 11.26 16.01 -17.00
CA PHE A 189 11.57 16.62 -18.29
C PHE A 189 12.42 15.68 -19.17
N THR A 190 11.91 15.37 -20.36
CA THR A 190 12.50 14.40 -21.28
C THR A 190 13.34 15.11 -22.34
N VAL A 191 14.65 14.81 -22.41
CA VAL A 191 15.52 15.41 -23.43
C VAL A 191 15.64 14.49 -24.63
N LEU A 192 15.17 14.97 -25.78
CA LEU A 192 15.09 14.22 -27.04
C LEU A 192 16.41 14.30 -27.82
N GLY A 193 16.69 13.26 -28.62
CA GLY A 193 17.82 13.26 -29.58
C GLY A 193 19.19 12.87 -29.03
N GLY A 194 19.28 12.34 -27.80
CA GLY A 194 20.48 11.61 -27.36
C GLY A 194 20.80 10.42 -28.29
N SER A 195 22.08 10.17 -28.57
CA SER A 195 22.52 9.28 -29.67
C SER A 195 22.34 7.78 -29.39
N GLY A 196 21.09 7.29 -29.39
CA GLY A 196 20.75 5.86 -29.25
C GLY A 196 21.04 5.26 -27.87
N THR A 197 21.49 6.08 -26.92
CA THR A 197 21.86 5.72 -25.54
C THR A 197 21.17 6.63 -24.53
N SER A 198 19.99 7.17 -24.86
CA SER A 198 19.15 7.93 -23.95
C SER A 198 18.61 7.02 -22.85
N VAL A 199 19.05 7.24 -21.62
CA VAL A 199 18.61 6.52 -20.43
C VAL A 199 17.63 7.40 -19.65
N THR A 200 16.70 6.76 -18.95
CA THR A 200 15.85 7.39 -17.94
C THR A 200 16.07 6.68 -16.60
N LEU A 201 16.11 7.42 -15.49
CA LEU A 201 16.18 6.80 -14.16
C LEU A 201 14.77 6.53 -13.63
N ALA A 202 14.60 5.37 -13.00
CA ALA A 202 13.39 4.98 -12.30
C ALA A 202 13.77 4.53 -10.87
N PRO A 203 13.27 5.19 -9.80
CA PRO A 203 12.55 6.48 -9.82
C PRO A 203 13.39 7.65 -10.37
N ASN A 204 12.75 8.71 -10.88
CA ASN A 204 13.42 9.96 -11.26
C ASN A 204 13.32 11.07 -10.20
N LEU A 205 12.46 10.91 -9.20
CA LEU A 205 12.33 11.78 -8.04
C LEU A 205 12.11 10.90 -6.81
N MET A 206 12.78 11.20 -5.69
CA MET A 206 12.61 10.53 -4.39
C MET A 206 12.65 11.54 -3.23
N ASN A 207 11.79 11.32 -2.24
CA ASN A 207 11.92 11.87 -0.89
C ASN A 207 12.25 10.73 0.08
N MET A 208 13.33 10.88 0.85
CA MET A 208 13.85 9.85 1.77
C MET A 208 14.10 10.43 3.18
N MET A 209 14.02 9.58 4.20
CA MET A 209 14.47 9.88 5.57
C MET A 209 15.97 9.63 5.72
N VAL A 210 16.65 10.34 6.65
CA VAL A 210 18.02 9.97 7.06
C VAL A 210 18.03 8.52 7.60
N GLY A 211 18.94 7.70 7.08
CA GLY A 211 19.04 6.27 7.39
C GLY A 211 18.22 5.36 6.46
N GLU A 212 17.39 5.91 5.58
CA GLU A 212 16.63 5.13 4.60
C GLU A 212 17.51 4.66 3.44
N THR A 213 17.18 3.51 2.86
CA THR A 213 17.77 2.97 1.63
C THR A 213 16.71 2.74 0.58
N ARG A 214 16.99 3.05 -0.70
CA ARG A 214 16.09 2.74 -1.82
C ARG A 214 16.82 2.24 -3.05
N THR A 215 16.13 1.43 -3.84
CA THR A 215 16.62 0.93 -5.12
C THR A 215 16.36 1.95 -6.24
N ILE A 216 17.30 2.09 -7.16
CA ILE A 216 17.16 2.88 -8.38
C ILE A 216 17.76 2.11 -9.55
N GLN A 217 17.18 2.28 -10.75
CA GLN A 217 17.67 1.65 -11.96
C GLN A 217 17.69 2.62 -13.14
N ALA A 218 18.51 2.28 -14.14
CA ALA A 218 18.60 2.94 -15.42
C ALA A 218 17.80 2.15 -16.48
N LEU A 219 16.92 2.80 -17.23
CA LEU A 219 16.11 2.20 -18.29
C LEU A 219 16.42 2.81 -19.67
N ASP A 220 16.40 1.98 -20.70
CA ASP A 220 16.35 2.43 -22.10
C ASP A 220 14.91 2.82 -22.53
N PRO A 221 14.70 3.42 -23.72
CA PRO A 221 13.35 3.80 -24.18
C PRO A 221 12.41 2.60 -24.40
N THR A 222 12.93 1.37 -24.46
CA THR A 222 12.14 0.13 -24.48
C THR A 222 11.87 -0.43 -23.08
N SER A 223 12.10 0.36 -22.03
CA SER A 223 11.94 0.02 -20.62
C SER A 223 12.82 -1.16 -20.14
N ARG A 224 13.99 -1.37 -20.76
CA ARG A 224 14.95 -2.41 -20.36
C ARG A 224 16.06 -1.85 -19.49
N ALA A 225 16.50 -2.60 -18.49
CA ALA A 225 17.57 -2.20 -17.58
C ALA A 225 18.92 -2.03 -18.30
N VAL A 226 19.59 -0.89 -18.07
CA VAL A 226 20.88 -0.54 -18.66
C VAL A 226 21.99 -0.64 -17.60
N THR A 227 22.62 -1.81 -17.57
CA THR A 227 23.68 -2.16 -16.60
C THR A 227 25.02 -1.50 -16.91
N GLY A 228 25.90 -1.38 -15.91
CA GLY A 228 27.31 -1.00 -16.11
C GLY A 228 27.57 0.49 -16.41
N LEU A 229 26.59 1.37 -16.16
CA LEU A 229 26.78 2.82 -16.21
C LEU A 229 27.67 3.30 -15.05
N THR A 230 28.37 4.43 -15.24
CA THR A 230 29.01 5.16 -14.13
C THR A 230 27.95 5.94 -13.37
N TRP A 231 27.77 5.64 -12.09
CA TRP A 231 26.86 6.34 -11.18
C TRP A 231 27.60 7.35 -10.29
N THR A 232 27.00 8.51 -10.06
CA THR A 232 27.50 9.54 -9.12
C THR A 232 26.36 10.21 -8.34
N SER A 233 26.70 10.72 -7.16
CA SER A 233 25.85 11.63 -6.37
C SER A 233 26.51 13.01 -6.35
N SER A 234 25.72 14.09 -6.43
CA SER A 234 26.24 15.45 -6.33
C SER A 234 26.82 15.78 -4.95
N ASP A 235 26.35 15.11 -3.90
CA ASP A 235 27.00 15.11 -2.58
C ASP A 235 26.92 13.71 -1.93
N ALA A 236 28.05 12.99 -1.98
CA ALA A 236 28.20 11.67 -1.41
C ALA A 236 28.14 11.63 0.14
N THR A 237 28.12 12.78 0.82
CA THR A 237 27.90 12.88 2.27
C THR A 237 26.41 13.02 2.64
N VAL A 238 25.55 13.36 1.67
CA VAL A 238 24.09 13.44 1.82
C VAL A 238 23.44 12.14 1.36
N VAL A 239 23.80 11.64 0.18
CA VAL A 239 23.38 10.31 -0.32
C VAL A 239 24.56 9.59 -0.98
N SER A 240 24.85 8.37 -0.53
CA SER A 240 25.82 7.47 -1.19
C SER A 240 25.11 6.51 -2.15
N VAL A 241 25.82 6.08 -3.20
CA VAL A 241 25.36 5.07 -4.17
C VAL A 241 26.18 3.80 -4.01
N SER A 242 25.53 2.64 -3.98
CA SER A 242 26.17 1.32 -3.91
C SER A 242 26.88 0.93 -5.21
N SER A 243 27.68 -0.15 -5.17
CA SER A 243 28.22 -0.82 -6.36
C SER A 243 27.44 -2.08 -6.75
N THR A 244 26.16 -2.21 -6.38
CA THR A 244 25.28 -3.30 -6.83
C THR A 244 24.61 -2.95 -8.16
N ASP A 245 23.96 -3.93 -8.80
CA ASP A 245 23.09 -3.72 -9.96
C ASP A 245 21.78 -4.51 -9.73
N PRO A 246 20.60 -3.87 -9.60
CA PRO A 246 20.38 -2.42 -9.57
C PRO A 246 21.06 -1.72 -8.39
N GLN A 247 21.15 -0.40 -8.47
CA GLN A 247 21.89 0.41 -7.51
C GLN A 247 21.01 0.76 -6.30
N VAL A 248 21.60 0.71 -5.10
CA VAL A 248 20.96 1.14 -3.86
C VAL A 248 21.53 2.50 -3.43
N LEU A 249 20.63 3.44 -3.19
CA LEU A 249 20.90 4.74 -2.57
C LEU A 249 20.77 4.61 -1.05
N THR A 250 21.66 5.25 -0.30
CA THR A 250 21.57 5.35 1.17
C THR A 250 21.59 6.80 1.59
N ALA A 251 20.55 7.25 2.28
CA ALA A 251 20.44 8.60 2.82
C ALA A 251 21.27 8.74 4.11
N LEU A 252 22.32 9.55 4.07
CA LEU A 252 23.31 9.69 5.15
C LEU A 252 23.12 10.97 5.99
N ALA A 253 22.66 12.06 5.37
CA ALA A 253 22.45 13.34 6.02
C ALA A 253 21.29 14.12 5.37
N VAL A 254 20.74 15.08 6.12
CA VAL A 254 19.68 15.98 5.66
C VAL A 254 20.21 16.86 4.53
N GLY A 255 19.51 16.94 3.40
CA GLY A 255 20.00 17.69 2.25
C GLY A 255 19.16 17.52 1.00
N HIS A 256 19.80 17.75 -0.14
CA HIS A 256 19.28 17.53 -1.47
C HIS A 256 20.44 17.16 -2.40
N VAL A 257 20.24 16.20 -3.31
CA VAL A 257 21.23 15.80 -4.31
C VAL A 257 20.59 15.48 -5.66
N THR A 258 21.41 15.53 -6.70
CA THR A 258 21.13 14.90 -7.99
C THR A 258 21.99 13.65 -8.11
N ILE A 259 21.34 12.51 -8.34
CA ILE A 259 21.98 11.26 -8.76
C ILE A 259 22.10 11.29 -10.29
N THR A 260 23.26 10.90 -10.83
CA THR A 260 23.50 10.83 -12.28
C THR A 260 24.00 9.45 -12.65
N ALA A 261 23.51 8.87 -13.75
CA ALA A 261 24.02 7.63 -14.31
C ALA A 261 24.05 7.67 -15.83
N GLY A 262 25.24 7.51 -16.43
CA GLY A 262 25.40 7.54 -17.89
C GLY A 262 24.82 8.82 -18.51
N SER A 263 23.64 8.70 -19.14
CA SER A 263 22.90 9.78 -19.80
C SER A 263 21.61 10.21 -19.07
N ALA A 264 21.47 9.89 -17.78
CA ALA A 264 20.24 10.14 -17.03
C ALA A 264 20.51 10.75 -15.65
N SER A 265 19.48 11.39 -15.08
CA SER A 265 19.54 11.96 -13.73
C SER A 265 18.24 11.79 -12.95
N ALA A 266 18.36 11.69 -11.62
CA ALA A 266 17.25 11.63 -10.67
C ALA A 266 17.48 12.58 -9.50
N ASP A 267 16.40 13.08 -8.91
CA ASP A 267 16.39 14.03 -7.81
C ASP A 267 16.11 13.34 -6.47
N VAL A 268 16.90 13.62 -5.43
CA VAL A 268 16.70 13.03 -4.09
C VAL A 268 16.73 14.12 -3.02
N THR A 269 15.64 14.27 -2.28
CA THR A 269 15.57 15.13 -1.09
C THR A 269 15.58 14.29 0.17
N VAL A 270 16.46 14.62 1.12
CA VAL A 270 16.60 13.88 2.39
C VAL A 270 16.11 14.73 3.56
N TRP A 271 15.19 14.16 4.34
CA TRP A 271 14.47 14.79 5.45
C TRP A 271 15.00 14.33 6.81
N ALA A 272 15.00 15.26 7.78
CA ALA A 272 15.49 15.04 9.15
C ALA A 272 14.44 14.37 10.04
N ASP A 273 13.24 14.94 10.00
CA ASP A 273 12.05 14.56 10.75
C ASP A 273 10.94 14.17 9.76
N ALA A 274 9.76 13.81 10.26
CA ALA A 274 8.64 13.34 9.45
C ALA A 274 8.33 14.25 8.24
N MET A 275 8.19 13.64 7.05
CA MET A 275 7.79 14.33 5.83
C MET A 275 6.38 14.94 5.98
N PRO A 276 6.11 16.13 5.40
CA PRO A 276 4.76 16.69 5.35
C PRO A 276 3.76 15.72 4.69
N GLN A 277 2.52 15.67 5.20
CA GLN A 277 1.45 14.91 4.57
C GLN A 277 1.23 15.38 3.12
N GLY A 278 1.08 14.44 2.19
CA GLY A 278 1.02 14.73 0.75
C GLY A 278 2.38 14.84 0.05
N THR A 279 3.50 14.66 0.76
CA THR A 279 4.82 14.55 0.11
C THR A 279 4.89 13.32 -0.80
N VAL A 280 5.14 13.54 -2.09
CA VAL A 280 5.37 12.48 -3.08
C VAL A 280 6.61 11.67 -2.69
N LEU A 281 6.45 10.42 -2.26
CA LEU A 281 7.58 9.58 -1.86
C LEU A 281 8.54 9.31 -3.02
N TRP A 282 8.02 9.02 -4.21
CA TRP A 282 8.80 8.85 -5.44
C TRP A 282 7.98 9.12 -6.70
N SER A 283 8.65 9.28 -7.84
CA SER A 283 8.03 9.35 -9.17
C SER A 283 8.73 8.39 -10.14
N ASN A 284 7.94 7.66 -10.94
CA ASN A 284 8.43 6.90 -12.08
C ASN A 284 7.93 7.61 -13.37
N PRO A 285 8.82 8.01 -14.30
CA PRO A 285 8.45 8.78 -15.49
C PRO A 285 7.92 7.92 -16.66
N GLY A 286 7.77 6.61 -16.48
CA GLY A 286 7.44 5.68 -17.55
C GLY A 286 8.59 5.50 -18.55
N ASN A 287 8.25 5.24 -19.82
CA ASN A 287 9.23 5.08 -20.91
C ASN A 287 9.51 6.38 -21.69
N GLY A 288 8.81 7.48 -21.37
CA GLY A 288 8.92 8.77 -22.05
C GLY A 288 7.86 9.04 -23.12
N SER A 289 7.00 8.07 -23.48
CA SER A 289 5.80 8.30 -24.30
C SER A 289 4.63 8.92 -23.52
N GLY A 290 4.76 9.04 -22.20
CA GLY A 290 3.71 9.46 -21.27
C GLY A 290 3.00 8.27 -20.63
N VAL A 291 2.51 8.44 -19.40
CA VAL A 291 1.70 7.43 -18.70
C VAL A 291 0.23 7.76 -18.93
N THR A 292 -0.50 6.89 -19.61
CA THR A 292 -1.90 7.12 -20.05
C THR A 292 -2.92 6.62 -19.04
N LYS A 293 -2.60 5.56 -18.30
CA LYS A 293 -3.47 4.91 -17.32
C LYS A 293 -2.62 4.18 -16.29
N ILE A 294 -3.02 4.20 -15.03
CA ILE A 294 -2.43 3.34 -13.99
C ILE A 294 -3.54 2.49 -13.38
N VAL A 295 -3.30 1.19 -13.22
CA VAL A 295 -4.21 0.27 -12.53
C VAL A 295 -3.47 -0.48 -11.41
N PRO A 296 -4.18 -0.98 -10.38
CA PRO A 296 -3.58 -1.81 -9.35
C PRO A 296 -2.95 -3.08 -9.92
N ALA A 297 -1.79 -3.46 -9.40
CA ALA A 297 -1.48 -4.87 -9.25
C ALA A 297 -2.02 -5.31 -7.87
N VAL A 298 -2.52 -6.54 -7.75
CA VAL A 298 -2.81 -7.09 -6.41
C VAL A 298 -1.48 -7.43 -5.74
N PRO A 299 -1.20 -6.96 -4.51
CA PRO A 299 -0.03 -7.35 -3.73
C PRO A 299 -0.07 -8.83 -3.36
N SER A 300 0.38 -9.69 -4.29
CA SER A 300 0.48 -11.12 -4.04
C SER A 300 1.71 -11.42 -3.16
N PRO A 301 1.77 -12.60 -2.50
CA PRO A 301 3.01 -13.08 -1.86
C PRO A 301 4.19 -13.29 -2.83
N THR A 302 3.96 -13.10 -4.13
CA THR A 302 4.96 -13.14 -5.21
C THR A 302 5.03 -11.81 -5.98
N GLY A 303 4.46 -10.73 -5.42
CA GLY A 303 4.23 -9.46 -6.09
C GLY A 303 5.52 -8.73 -6.39
N VAL A 304 5.92 -8.71 -7.65
CA VAL A 304 7.02 -7.86 -8.16
C VAL A 304 6.46 -6.53 -8.70
N ALA A 305 5.17 -6.27 -8.50
CA ALA A 305 4.47 -5.07 -8.90
C ALA A 305 3.40 -4.72 -7.87
N ASP A 306 3.30 -3.42 -7.55
CA ASP A 306 2.19 -2.82 -6.81
C ASP A 306 1.26 -2.06 -7.80
N VAL A 307 1.74 -1.65 -8.98
CA VAL A 307 0.93 -1.08 -10.07
C VAL A 307 1.34 -1.53 -11.46
N PHE A 308 0.41 -1.38 -12.40
CA PHE A 308 0.67 -1.41 -13.84
C PHE A 308 0.42 -0.03 -14.45
N ALA A 309 1.45 0.58 -15.01
CA ALA A 309 1.39 1.86 -15.70
C ALA A 309 1.41 1.63 -17.23
N PHE A 310 0.27 1.90 -17.88
CA PHE A 310 0.16 1.91 -19.33
C PHE A 310 0.80 3.17 -19.91
N GLN A 311 1.46 3.01 -21.05
CA GLN A 311 2.25 4.03 -21.70
C GLN A 311 1.54 4.55 -22.96
N GLY A 312 1.96 5.71 -23.47
CA GLY A 312 1.45 6.32 -24.71
C GLY A 312 1.84 5.57 -25.98
N ASP A 313 2.81 4.65 -25.91
CA ASP A 313 3.20 3.73 -26.99
C ASP A 313 2.56 2.33 -26.88
N GLU A 314 1.44 2.22 -26.14
CA GLU A 314 0.69 0.98 -25.90
C GLU A 314 1.48 -0.17 -25.24
N THR A 315 2.62 0.15 -24.60
CA THR A 315 3.30 -0.76 -23.67
C THR A 315 2.75 -0.63 -22.24
N VAL A 316 3.00 -1.63 -21.39
CA VAL A 316 2.67 -1.58 -19.96
C VAL A 316 3.90 -1.90 -19.11
N GLN A 317 4.18 -1.02 -18.15
CA GLN A 317 5.22 -1.20 -17.14
C GLN A 317 4.62 -1.73 -15.84
N ALA A 318 5.20 -2.79 -15.30
CA ALA A 318 4.92 -3.27 -13.95
C ALA A 318 5.90 -2.61 -12.96
N ILE A 319 5.39 -1.90 -11.95
CA ILE A 319 6.20 -1.04 -11.07
C ILE A 319 5.99 -1.46 -9.60
N THR A 320 7.10 -1.57 -8.86
CA THR A 320 7.11 -1.89 -7.41
C THR A 320 6.71 -0.71 -6.55
N SER A 321 6.44 -0.96 -5.27
CA SER A 321 6.32 0.02 -4.18
C SER A 321 7.57 0.88 -3.95
N ASP A 322 8.74 0.48 -4.47
CA ASP A 322 9.98 1.29 -4.50
C ASP A 322 10.07 2.20 -5.74
N GLY A 323 9.12 2.08 -6.68
CA GLY A 323 9.06 2.86 -7.91
C GLY A 323 9.97 2.38 -9.06
N ILE A 324 10.68 1.26 -8.89
CA ILE A 324 11.42 0.59 -9.97
C ILE A 324 10.48 -0.25 -10.85
N THR A 325 10.71 -0.24 -12.16
CA THR A 325 9.97 -1.05 -13.15
C THR A 325 10.52 -2.47 -13.16
N ALA A 326 9.73 -3.44 -12.70
CA ALA A 326 10.11 -4.84 -12.60
C ALA A 326 10.12 -5.58 -13.96
N TRP A 327 9.14 -5.28 -14.81
CA TRP A 327 9.06 -5.79 -16.18
C TRP A 327 8.24 -4.85 -17.07
N THR A 328 8.35 -5.06 -18.38
CA THR A 328 7.56 -4.39 -19.40
C THR A 328 6.95 -5.43 -20.34
N ALA A 329 5.76 -5.15 -20.87
CA ALA A 329 5.11 -5.98 -21.88
C ALA A 329 4.49 -5.11 -22.98
N ASP A 330 4.46 -5.64 -24.21
CA ASP A 330 3.63 -5.11 -25.28
C ASP A 330 2.15 -5.47 -25.03
N VAL A 331 1.28 -4.47 -25.07
CA VAL A 331 -0.18 -4.65 -25.05
C VAL A 331 -0.86 -3.88 -26.19
N SER A 332 -0.14 -3.61 -27.29
CA SER A 332 -0.66 -2.90 -28.45
C SER A 332 -1.92 -3.53 -29.03
N GLY A 333 -2.96 -2.71 -29.24
CA GLY A 333 -4.26 -3.15 -29.74
C GLY A 333 -5.01 -4.14 -28.81
N ALA A 334 -4.76 -4.09 -27.50
CA ALA A 334 -5.39 -5.01 -26.53
C ALA A 334 -6.30 -4.31 -25.51
N ASP A 335 -7.46 -4.89 -25.23
CA ASP A 335 -8.24 -4.59 -24.02
C ASP A 335 -7.55 -5.26 -22.82
N VAL A 336 -7.15 -4.47 -21.82
CA VAL A 336 -6.37 -4.98 -20.66
C VAL A 336 -7.05 -4.69 -19.33
N ILE A 337 -7.12 -5.73 -18.49
CA ILE A 337 -7.62 -5.68 -17.10
C ILE A 337 -6.66 -6.40 -16.14
N PRO A 338 -6.58 -6.02 -14.85
CA PRO A 338 -5.88 -6.80 -13.85
C PRO A 338 -6.55 -8.16 -13.63
N ASP A 339 -5.76 -9.18 -13.29
CA ASP A 339 -6.25 -10.56 -13.10
C ASP A 339 -6.62 -10.90 -11.64
N PHE A 340 -6.55 -9.92 -10.74
CA PHE A 340 -6.69 -10.02 -9.28
C PHE A 340 -5.76 -11.03 -8.57
N GLN A 341 -4.73 -11.52 -9.26
CA GLN A 341 -3.70 -12.44 -8.77
C GLN A 341 -2.28 -11.85 -8.86
N GLY A 342 -2.17 -10.60 -9.34
CA GLY A 342 -0.93 -9.83 -9.44
C GLY A 342 -0.38 -9.72 -10.86
N GLY A 343 -1.13 -10.15 -11.88
CA GLY A 343 -0.84 -10.02 -13.31
C GLY A 343 -1.95 -9.32 -14.09
N LEU A 344 -1.97 -9.53 -15.41
CA LEU A 344 -2.92 -8.90 -16.34
C LEU A 344 -3.60 -9.95 -17.21
N ILE A 345 -4.85 -9.71 -17.60
CA ILE A 345 -5.50 -10.39 -18.73
C ILE A 345 -5.60 -9.41 -19.90
N ILE A 346 -5.21 -9.86 -21.09
CA ILE A 346 -5.31 -9.13 -22.35
C ILE A 346 -6.31 -9.83 -23.29
N ARG A 347 -7.17 -9.07 -23.98
CA ARG A 347 -7.91 -9.51 -25.18
C ARG A 347 -7.33 -8.78 -26.39
N ARG A 348 -6.96 -9.51 -27.44
CA ARG A 348 -6.62 -8.90 -28.74
C ARG A 348 -7.67 -9.28 -29.78
N GLU A 349 -7.95 -8.35 -30.69
CA GLU A 349 -8.57 -8.68 -31.97
C GLU A 349 -7.48 -9.18 -32.92
N GLU A 350 -7.74 -10.30 -33.59
CA GLU A 350 -6.76 -10.95 -34.45
C GLU A 350 -6.82 -10.38 -35.89
N SER A 351 -5.84 -10.76 -36.72
CA SER A 351 -5.74 -10.27 -38.12
C SER A 351 -6.97 -10.56 -39.01
N ASN A 352 -7.88 -11.45 -38.60
CA ASN A 352 -9.26 -11.47 -39.07
C ASN A 352 -10.14 -10.82 -37.97
N PRO A 353 -10.90 -9.74 -38.26
CA PRO A 353 -11.76 -9.05 -37.28
C PRO A 353 -12.94 -9.91 -36.77
N ARG A 354 -13.07 -11.15 -37.25
CA ARG A 354 -13.95 -12.19 -36.72
C ARG A 354 -13.19 -13.26 -35.93
N THR A 355 -12.08 -12.92 -35.32
CA THR A 355 -11.36 -13.78 -34.37
C THR A 355 -10.78 -12.94 -33.24
N SER A 356 -10.81 -13.47 -32.03
CA SER A 356 -10.26 -12.81 -30.84
C SER A 356 -9.48 -13.81 -30.00
N SER A 357 -8.43 -13.33 -29.32
CA SER A 357 -7.68 -14.11 -28.34
C SER A 357 -7.76 -13.50 -26.95
N ILE A 358 -7.63 -14.33 -25.91
CA ILE A 358 -7.55 -13.93 -24.50
C ILE A 358 -6.34 -14.63 -23.86
N GLN A 359 -5.52 -13.89 -23.13
CA GLN A 359 -4.25 -14.38 -22.57
C GLN A 359 -3.94 -13.74 -21.22
N LYS A 360 -3.32 -14.50 -20.31
CA LYS A 360 -2.77 -13.99 -19.03
C LYS A 360 -1.30 -13.61 -19.22
N LEU A 361 -0.89 -12.46 -18.70
CA LEU A 361 0.51 -12.09 -18.50
C LEU A 361 0.91 -12.35 -17.05
N ALA A 362 2.01 -13.07 -16.84
CA ALA A 362 2.48 -13.47 -15.53
C ALA A 362 2.94 -12.27 -14.68
N GLY A 363 2.32 -12.07 -13.52
CA GLY A 363 2.58 -10.93 -12.63
C GLY A 363 4.03 -10.71 -12.19
N GLN A 364 4.85 -11.75 -12.23
CA GLN A 364 6.26 -11.70 -11.82
C GLN A 364 7.21 -11.31 -12.95
N THR A 365 6.81 -11.45 -14.22
CA THR A 365 7.74 -11.45 -15.37
C THR A 365 7.18 -10.86 -16.68
N GLY A 366 5.90 -10.48 -16.70
CA GLY A 366 5.18 -10.04 -17.89
C GLY A 366 4.98 -11.13 -18.96
N GLN A 367 5.42 -12.37 -18.71
CA GLN A 367 5.44 -13.40 -19.74
C GLN A 367 4.03 -13.95 -20.03
N PRO A 368 3.67 -14.16 -21.31
CA PRO A 368 2.38 -14.71 -21.67
C PRO A 368 2.25 -16.20 -21.34
N TYR A 369 1.11 -16.56 -20.74
CA TYR A 369 0.60 -17.93 -20.69
C TYR A 369 0.02 -18.35 -22.06
N PRO A 370 -0.35 -19.63 -22.28
CA PRO A 370 -1.07 -20.01 -23.50
C PRO A 370 -2.36 -19.20 -23.66
N ALA A 371 -2.60 -18.67 -24.86
CA ALA A 371 -3.82 -17.95 -25.17
C ALA A 371 -4.99 -18.89 -25.42
N TYR A 372 -6.18 -18.47 -25.00
CA TYR A 372 -7.43 -18.91 -25.63
C TYR A 372 -7.61 -18.17 -26.96
N THR A 373 -8.15 -18.84 -27.98
CA THR A 373 -8.52 -18.22 -29.26
C THR A 373 -9.86 -18.77 -29.71
N THR A 374 -10.74 -17.90 -30.22
CA THR A 374 -12.00 -18.31 -30.85
C THR A 374 -11.74 -19.28 -32.00
N ASN A 375 -12.58 -20.31 -32.14
CA ASN A 375 -12.67 -21.04 -33.41
C ASN A 375 -13.10 -20.07 -34.53
N VAL A 376 -12.73 -20.39 -35.78
CA VAL A 376 -12.85 -19.47 -36.94
C VAL A 376 -14.24 -18.84 -37.07
N ASP A 377 -14.25 -17.52 -37.24
CA ASP A 377 -15.43 -16.65 -37.25
C ASP A 377 -16.20 -16.64 -35.91
N GLY A 378 -15.55 -16.10 -34.87
CA GLY A 378 -16.13 -15.82 -33.55
C GLY A 378 -15.58 -14.55 -32.89
N SER A 379 -16.37 -13.87 -32.05
CA SER A 379 -15.96 -12.65 -31.33
C SER A 379 -16.10 -12.79 -29.83
N LEU A 380 -15.13 -12.28 -29.07
CA LEU A 380 -15.17 -12.21 -27.60
C LEU A 380 -15.52 -10.80 -27.14
N LYS A 381 -16.41 -10.69 -26.15
CA LYS A 381 -16.94 -9.40 -25.64
C LYS A 381 -16.10 -8.87 -24.47
N ARG A 382 -16.75 -8.18 -23.52
CA ARG A 382 -16.14 -7.74 -22.25
C ARG A 382 -15.57 -8.95 -21.51
N MET A 383 -14.48 -8.72 -20.79
CA MET A 383 -13.85 -9.71 -19.92
C MET A 383 -14.06 -9.32 -18.47
N VAL A 384 -14.27 -10.30 -17.59
CA VAL A 384 -14.08 -10.14 -16.14
C VAL A 384 -13.38 -11.36 -15.56
N VAL A 385 -12.63 -11.17 -14.48
CA VAL A 385 -11.80 -12.21 -13.86
C VAL A 385 -12.33 -12.48 -12.46
N HIS A 386 -12.75 -13.71 -12.21
CA HIS A 386 -13.12 -14.18 -10.88
C HIS A 386 -11.83 -14.47 -10.07
N PRO A 387 -11.77 -14.21 -8.74
CA PRO A 387 -10.54 -14.31 -7.95
C PRO A 387 -9.81 -15.67 -7.98
N ASP A 388 -10.51 -16.77 -8.33
CA ASP A 388 -9.86 -18.08 -8.54
C ASP A 388 -9.03 -18.17 -9.84
N GLY A 389 -9.03 -17.12 -10.67
CA GLY A 389 -8.30 -17.05 -11.94
C GLY A 389 -9.11 -17.51 -13.15
N THR A 390 -10.42 -17.73 -13.00
CA THR A 390 -11.32 -17.99 -14.12
C THR A 390 -11.69 -16.68 -14.83
N ILE A 391 -11.41 -16.61 -16.12
CA ILE A 391 -11.82 -15.50 -16.98
C ILE A 391 -13.20 -15.82 -17.54
N PHE A 392 -14.13 -14.88 -17.41
CA PHE A 392 -15.45 -14.94 -18.01
C PHE A 392 -15.53 -13.94 -19.18
N THR A 393 -16.10 -14.38 -20.29
CA THR A 393 -16.46 -13.51 -21.42
C THR A 393 -17.63 -14.10 -22.18
N ALA A 394 -18.40 -13.28 -22.89
CA ALA A 394 -19.36 -13.77 -23.87
C ALA A 394 -18.63 -14.06 -25.21
N GLU A 395 -18.73 -15.30 -25.67
CA GLU A 395 -18.28 -15.73 -27.00
C GLU A 395 -19.50 -15.85 -27.92
N ARG A 396 -19.40 -15.21 -29.09
CA ARG A 396 -20.36 -15.36 -30.19
C ARG A 396 -19.71 -16.14 -31.33
N ASP A 397 -20.39 -17.18 -31.82
CA ASP A 397 -19.97 -18.04 -32.93
C ASP A 397 -20.79 -17.71 -34.19
N TYR A 398 -20.10 -17.21 -35.22
CA TYR A 398 -20.66 -16.85 -36.52
C TYR A 398 -20.53 -17.98 -37.57
N SER A 399 -19.92 -19.12 -37.23
CA SER A 399 -19.73 -20.25 -38.15
C SER A 399 -21.00 -21.09 -38.33
N VAL A 400 -21.97 -20.95 -37.41
CA VAL A 400 -23.27 -21.63 -37.40
C VAL A 400 -24.42 -20.71 -37.82
N HIS A 401 -25.58 -21.29 -38.17
CA HIS A 401 -26.80 -20.53 -38.49
C HIS A 401 -28.04 -21.20 -37.86
N PRO A 402 -28.84 -20.48 -37.03
CA PRO A 402 -28.59 -19.13 -36.52
C PRO A 402 -27.26 -19.02 -35.73
N TYR A 403 -26.72 -17.81 -35.61
CA TYR A 403 -25.52 -17.56 -34.80
C TYR A 403 -25.79 -17.92 -33.34
N THR A 404 -24.79 -18.44 -32.63
CA THR A 404 -24.94 -18.83 -31.22
C THR A 404 -24.04 -18.02 -30.32
N ALA A 405 -24.49 -17.79 -29.08
CA ALA A 405 -23.73 -17.04 -28.07
C ALA A 405 -23.74 -17.78 -26.74
N SER A 406 -22.62 -17.70 -26.02
CA SER A 406 -22.47 -18.34 -24.71
C SER A 406 -21.52 -17.54 -23.82
N VAL A 407 -21.77 -17.54 -22.51
CA VAL A 407 -20.74 -17.10 -21.55
C VAL A 407 -19.78 -18.27 -21.36
N ILE A 408 -18.52 -18.08 -21.74
CA ILE A 408 -17.47 -19.08 -21.57
C ILE A 408 -16.63 -18.78 -20.34
N GLY A 409 -16.20 -19.84 -19.66
CA GLY A 409 -15.16 -19.78 -18.64
C GLY A 409 -13.84 -20.26 -19.23
N ILE A 410 -12.78 -19.49 -19.08
CA ILE A 410 -11.42 -19.82 -19.54
C ILE A 410 -10.51 -19.96 -18.32
N ASP A 411 -9.67 -20.99 -18.31
CA ASP A 411 -8.60 -21.17 -17.34
C ASP A 411 -7.40 -20.29 -17.72
N SER A 412 -7.08 -19.29 -16.89
CA SER A 412 -6.08 -18.28 -17.22
C SER A 412 -4.63 -18.79 -17.27
N LEU A 413 -4.35 -20.00 -16.77
CA LEU A 413 -3.00 -20.59 -16.77
C LEU A 413 -2.76 -21.51 -17.97
N THR A 414 -3.81 -22.04 -18.58
CA THR A 414 -3.72 -23.02 -19.68
C THR A 414 -4.32 -22.54 -20.99
N GLY A 415 -5.11 -21.45 -20.98
CA GLY A 415 -5.85 -20.98 -22.16
C GLY A 415 -7.00 -21.90 -22.56
N ILE A 416 -7.37 -22.88 -21.74
CA ILE A 416 -8.39 -23.89 -22.06
C ILE A 416 -9.77 -23.41 -21.61
N ARG A 417 -10.78 -23.61 -22.47
CA ARG A 417 -12.20 -23.39 -22.13
C ARG A 417 -12.64 -24.40 -21.08
N LYS A 418 -12.91 -23.94 -19.85
CA LYS A 418 -13.45 -24.74 -18.73
C LYS A 418 -14.90 -25.18 -18.99
N PHE A 419 -15.71 -24.26 -19.50
CA PHE A 419 -17.14 -24.44 -19.76
C PHE A 419 -17.68 -23.43 -20.78
N SER A 420 -18.91 -23.67 -21.26
CA SER A 420 -19.71 -22.75 -22.07
C SER A 420 -21.16 -22.84 -21.57
N VAL A 421 -21.75 -21.71 -21.20
CA VAL A 421 -23.15 -21.60 -20.77
C VAL A 421 -23.92 -20.86 -21.88
N PRO A 422 -24.84 -21.52 -22.60
CA PRO A 422 -25.52 -20.91 -23.74
C PRO A 422 -26.47 -19.78 -23.29
N LEU A 423 -26.43 -18.65 -24.00
CA LEU A 423 -27.50 -17.67 -23.94
C LEU A 423 -28.73 -18.27 -24.65
N GLN A 424 -29.87 -18.33 -23.97
CA GLN A 424 -31.06 -18.99 -24.52
C GLN A 424 -31.74 -18.08 -25.56
N HIS A 425 -32.11 -18.66 -26.71
CA HIS A 425 -32.92 -18.02 -27.75
C HIS A 425 -34.14 -18.88 -28.06
N GLU A 426 -35.22 -18.27 -28.58
CA GLU A 426 -36.40 -18.97 -29.07
C GLU A 426 -36.67 -18.59 -30.53
N GLY A 427 -36.68 -19.58 -31.42
CA GLY A 427 -36.86 -19.41 -32.87
C GLY A 427 -35.56 -19.14 -33.64
N ASP A 428 -35.72 -18.78 -34.92
CA ASP A 428 -34.63 -18.40 -35.84
C ASP A 428 -34.10 -16.97 -35.58
N TRP A 429 -34.74 -16.24 -34.67
CA TRP A 429 -34.29 -14.92 -34.23
C TRP A 429 -33.20 -15.05 -33.16
N TRP A 430 -32.32 -14.05 -33.15
CA TRP A 430 -31.10 -14.03 -32.36
C TRP A 430 -31.31 -13.28 -31.03
N ALA A 431 -30.26 -13.28 -30.21
CA ALA A 431 -30.20 -12.49 -28.99
C ALA A 431 -29.42 -11.20 -29.27
N ASP A 432 -30.06 -10.06 -29.54
CA ASP A 432 -29.33 -8.80 -29.84
C ASP A 432 -28.89 -7.97 -28.61
N CYS A 433 -28.75 -8.64 -27.47
CA CYS A 433 -28.07 -8.10 -26.27
C CYS A 433 -27.28 -9.24 -25.59
N GLU A 434 -26.03 -9.48 -26.02
CA GLU A 434 -25.18 -10.61 -25.58
C GLU A 434 -24.03 -10.17 -24.65
N GLY A 435 -24.24 -10.12 -23.32
CA GLY A 435 -23.13 -10.06 -22.34
C GLY A 435 -22.12 -8.92 -22.52
N TYR A 436 -22.55 -7.78 -23.06
CA TYR A 436 -21.75 -6.55 -23.15
C TYR A 436 -21.42 -6.02 -21.75
N GLU A 437 -22.43 -6.08 -20.88
CA GLU A 437 -22.29 -6.05 -19.43
C GLU A 437 -21.97 -7.45 -18.93
N LEU A 438 -20.89 -7.56 -18.15
CA LEU A 438 -20.43 -8.76 -17.48
C LEU A 438 -19.74 -8.31 -16.19
N MET A 439 -20.09 -8.91 -15.05
CA MET A 439 -19.40 -8.62 -13.79
C MET A 439 -19.21 -9.87 -12.93
N ILE A 440 -18.26 -9.80 -11.99
CA ILE A 440 -18.20 -10.71 -10.84
C ILE A 440 -18.79 -9.98 -9.65
N ALA A 441 -19.84 -10.52 -9.06
CA ALA A 441 -20.47 -9.94 -7.87
C ALA A 441 -19.82 -10.45 -6.57
N GLY A 442 -20.12 -9.78 -5.45
CA GLY A 442 -19.61 -10.16 -4.12
C GLY A 442 -20.00 -11.56 -3.65
N ASP A 443 -21.08 -12.15 -4.20
CA ASP A 443 -21.50 -13.52 -3.91
C ASP A 443 -20.60 -14.60 -4.54
N GLY A 444 -19.62 -14.20 -5.37
CA GLY A 444 -18.68 -15.08 -6.06
C GLY A 444 -19.16 -15.60 -7.43
N TYR A 445 -20.25 -15.06 -7.97
CA TYR A 445 -20.79 -15.48 -9.27
C TYR A 445 -20.56 -14.42 -10.34
N ALA A 446 -20.33 -14.88 -11.57
CA ALA A 446 -20.39 -14.03 -12.74
C ALA A 446 -21.86 -13.78 -13.12
N TYR A 447 -22.22 -12.52 -13.29
CA TYR A 447 -23.54 -12.08 -13.71
C TYR A 447 -23.49 -11.55 -15.14
N ALA A 448 -24.39 -12.05 -15.99
CA ALA A 448 -24.48 -11.69 -17.40
C ALA A 448 -25.95 -11.41 -17.79
N PRO A 449 -26.38 -10.14 -17.90
CA PRO A 449 -27.67 -9.81 -18.49
C PRO A 449 -27.67 -10.17 -19.98
N TYR A 450 -28.83 -10.62 -20.48
CA TYR A 450 -29.06 -10.82 -21.89
C TYR A 450 -30.53 -10.62 -22.26
N GLY A 451 -30.76 -10.15 -23.49
CA GLY A 451 -32.08 -10.08 -24.11
C GLY A 451 -32.29 -11.26 -25.08
N TYR A 452 -33.52 -11.77 -25.15
CA TYR A 452 -33.92 -12.75 -26.17
C TYR A 452 -35.32 -12.41 -26.70
N ARG A 453 -35.60 -12.76 -27.96
CA ARG A 453 -36.96 -12.65 -28.53
C ARG A 453 -37.78 -13.91 -28.18
N ILE A 454 -39.08 -13.75 -28.00
CA ILE A 454 -40.06 -14.80 -27.72
C ILE A 454 -40.98 -14.96 -28.94
N GLY A 455 -41.34 -16.21 -29.26
CA GLY A 455 -42.43 -16.52 -30.19
C GLY A 455 -42.10 -16.20 -31.66
N ASP A 456 -42.88 -15.29 -32.27
CA ASP A 456 -42.73 -14.91 -33.67
C ASP A 456 -41.69 -13.80 -33.93
N GLY A 457 -41.10 -13.26 -32.87
CA GLY A 457 -40.10 -12.18 -32.91
C GLY A 457 -40.66 -10.79 -32.56
N SER A 458 -41.96 -10.68 -32.24
CA SER A 458 -42.62 -9.42 -31.86
C SER A 458 -42.44 -9.00 -30.39
N ALA A 459 -41.99 -9.90 -29.51
CA ALA A 459 -41.82 -9.62 -28.09
C ALA A 459 -40.40 -9.94 -27.62
N ALA A 460 -39.80 -9.02 -26.87
CA ALA A 460 -38.58 -9.24 -26.11
C ALA A 460 -38.88 -9.87 -24.74
N ALA A 461 -37.84 -10.42 -24.10
CA ALA A 461 -37.76 -10.56 -22.65
C ALA A 461 -36.29 -10.52 -22.20
N LEU A 462 -36.07 -10.05 -20.98
CA LEU A 462 -34.73 -9.89 -20.40
C LEU A 462 -34.48 -10.92 -19.30
N ARG A 463 -33.26 -11.44 -19.26
CA ARG A 463 -32.80 -12.45 -18.32
C ARG A 463 -31.39 -12.12 -17.84
N LEU A 464 -31.01 -12.79 -16.76
CA LEU A 464 -29.74 -12.62 -16.09
C LEU A 464 -29.20 -14.02 -15.78
N LEU A 465 -28.08 -14.42 -16.40
CA LEU A 465 -27.37 -15.61 -15.96
C LEU A 465 -26.56 -15.29 -14.71
N ARG A 466 -26.53 -16.25 -13.79
CA ARG A 466 -25.69 -16.24 -12.58
C ARG A 466 -24.84 -17.50 -12.60
N ILE A 467 -23.53 -17.36 -12.81
CA ILE A 467 -22.63 -18.46 -13.22
C ILE A 467 -21.46 -18.58 -12.23
N SER A 468 -21.28 -19.77 -11.66
CA SER A 468 -20.11 -20.06 -10.81
C SER A 468 -18.84 -20.28 -11.63
N SER A 469 -17.65 -20.14 -11.03
CA SER A 469 -16.37 -20.47 -11.69
C SER A 469 -16.19 -21.95 -12.09
N SER A 470 -17.14 -22.81 -11.72
CA SER A 470 -17.23 -24.21 -12.16
C SER A 470 -18.06 -24.41 -13.44
N GLY A 471 -18.81 -23.39 -13.87
CA GLY A 471 -19.75 -23.47 -15.00
C GLY A 471 -21.17 -23.91 -14.62
N ALA A 472 -21.43 -24.31 -13.37
CA ALA A 472 -22.79 -24.44 -12.87
C ALA A 472 -23.47 -23.05 -12.80
N TYR A 473 -24.69 -22.95 -13.29
CA TYR A 473 -25.39 -21.67 -13.49
C TYR A 473 -26.88 -21.73 -13.15
N ASP A 474 -27.42 -20.58 -12.78
CA ASP A 474 -28.86 -20.29 -12.66
C ASP A 474 -29.28 -19.33 -13.80
N THR A 475 -30.54 -19.41 -14.22
CA THR A 475 -31.17 -18.43 -15.14
C THR A 475 -32.25 -17.66 -14.39
N ILE A 476 -32.05 -16.36 -14.20
CA ILE A 476 -32.97 -15.46 -13.52
C ILE A 476 -33.77 -14.69 -14.57
N SER A 477 -35.10 -14.67 -14.44
CA SER A 477 -35.99 -13.90 -15.33
C SER A 477 -36.26 -12.52 -14.74
N LEU A 478 -36.09 -11.47 -15.56
CA LEU A 478 -36.40 -10.10 -15.12
C LEU A 478 -37.87 -9.77 -15.46
N PRO A 479 -38.59 -9.05 -14.58
CA PRO A 479 -39.98 -8.69 -14.81
C PRO A 479 -40.15 -7.53 -15.81
N ASN A 480 -41.40 -7.30 -16.22
CA ASN A 480 -41.91 -6.15 -16.98
C ASN A 480 -41.35 -5.86 -18.39
N ALA A 481 -40.23 -6.43 -18.81
CA ALA A 481 -39.64 -6.16 -20.12
C ALA A 481 -40.49 -6.70 -21.30
N LYS A 482 -41.49 -5.94 -21.73
CA LYS A 482 -42.30 -6.14 -22.94
C LYS A 482 -42.26 -4.89 -23.79
N ASP A 483 -42.37 -5.08 -25.10
CA ASP A 483 -42.39 -4.03 -26.14
C ASP A 483 -41.08 -3.22 -26.31
N VAL A 484 -39.93 -3.81 -25.95
CA VAL A 484 -38.61 -3.30 -26.36
C VAL A 484 -38.38 -3.53 -27.86
N TRP A 485 -38.20 -2.46 -28.64
CA TRP A 485 -37.84 -2.53 -30.07
C TRP A 485 -36.36 -2.89 -30.27
N LEU A 486 -36.02 -4.17 -30.07
CA LEU A 486 -34.67 -4.76 -30.22
C LEU A 486 -34.15 -4.84 -31.67
N ASP A 487 -34.35 -3.81 -32.49
CA ASP A 487 -33.80 -3.76 -33.86
C ASP A 487 -32.37 -3.13 -33.89
N VAL A 488 -31.91 -2.61 -32.75
CA VAL A 488 -30.51 -2.33 -32.40
C VAL A 488 -30.31 -2.76 -30.94
N CYS A 489 -29.06 -2.94 -30.48
CA CYS A 489 -28.70 -3.37 -29.12
C CYS A 489 -29.02 -2.32 -28.03
N VAL A 490 -30.30 -2.07 -27.76
CA VAL A 490 -30.79 -1.09 -26.77
C VAL A 490 -31.90 -1.77 -25.97
N PRO A 491 -31.56 -2.39 -24.82
CA PRO A 491 -31.33 -1.60 -23.61
C PRO A 491 -29.87 -1.37 -23.28
N GLN A 492 -29.56 -0.16 -22.82
CA GLN A 492 -28.41 0.08 -21.96
C GLN A 492 -28.66 -0.60 -20.62
N PHE A 493 -28.15 -1.82 -20.48
CA PHE A 493 -28.02 -2.47 -19.18
C PHE A 493 -26.89 -1.82 -18.39
N HIS A 494 -27.07 -1.72 -17.07
CA HIS A 494 -25.97 -1.52 -16.15
C HIS A 494 -26.10 -2.46 -14.97
N VAL A 495 -24.99 -3.09 -14.60
CA VAL A 495 -24.95 -4.07 -13.51
C VAL A 495 -23.86 -3.71 -12.50
N ILE A 496 -24.28 -3.50 -11.26
CA ILE A 496 -23.38 -3.36 -10.12
C ILE A 496 -23.65 -4.45 -9.09
N THR A 497 -22.63 -4.81 -8.32
CA THR A 497 -22.74 -5.77 -7.21
C THR A 497 -23.65 -5.22 -6.12
N ASN A 498 -24.55 -6.05 -5.58
CA ASN A 498 -25.37 -5.76 -4.41
C ASN A 498 -24.76 -6.50 -3.21
N ALA A 499 -23.62 -6.00 -2.74
CA ALA A 499 -22.80 -6.62 -1.71
C ALA A 499 -22.54 -8.11 -2.00
N ASP A 500 -22.54 -8.95 -0.97
CA ASP A 500 -22.42 -10.41 -1.10
C ASP A 500 -23.78 -11.09 -1.42
N LYS A 501 -24.82 -10.32 -1.76
CA LYS A 501 -26.18 -10.84 -2.04
C LYS A 501 -26.34 -11.25 -3.51
N GLY A 502 -25.75 -10.50 -4.43
CA GLY A 502 -25.98 -10.62 -5.88
C GLY A 502 -25.65 -9.32 -6.60
N VAL A 503 -26.54 -8.84 -7.47
CA VAL A 503 -26.40 -7.59 -8.24
C VAL A 503 -27.63 -6.69 -8.18
N VAL A 504 -27.44 -5.40 -8.40
CA VAL A 504 -28.45 -4.46 -8.93
C VAL A 504 -28.34 -4.46 -10.45
N VAL A 505 -29.48 -4.52 -11.15
CA VAL A 505 -29.54 -4.34 -12.61
C VAL A 505 -30.50 -3.18 -12.90
N THR A 506 -30.07 -2.25 -13.74
CA THR A 506 -30.92 -1.23 -14.35
C THR A 506 -30.96 -1.43 -15.86
N TRP A 507 -32.07 -1.01 -16.48
CA TRP A 507 -32.21 -0.96 -17.93
C TRP A 507 -33.26 0.08 -18.34
N LYS A 508 -33.34 0.39 -19.64
CA LYS A 508 -34.31 1.31 -20.23
C LYS A 508 -35.17 0.61 -21.30
N ASP A 509 -36.45 0.95 -21.34
CA ASP A 509 -37.34 0.78 -22.50
C ASP A 509 -38.02 2.13 -22.84
N ASP A 510 -39.36 2.22 -22.84
CA ASP A 510 -40.06 3.52 -22.76
C ASP A 510 -39.89 4.16 -21.36
N THR A 511 -39.40 3.39 -20.38
CA THR A 511 -39.17 3.79 -18.99
C THR A 511 -37.86 3.22 -18.44
N VAL A 512 -37.31 3.83 -17.39
CA VAL A 512 -36.16 3.26 -16.66
C VAL A 512 -36.67 2.26 -15.60
N HIS A 513 -36.01 1.11 -15.49
CA HIS A 513 -36.30 0.09 -14.48
C HIS A 513 -35.10 -0.18 -13.58
N MET A 514 -35.37 -0.70 -12.38
CA MET A 514 -34.36 -1.14 -11.43
C MET A 514 -34.83 -2.43 -10.74
N VAL A 515 -33.93 -3.41 -10.64
CA VAL A 515 -34.13 -4.61 -9.83
C VAL A 515 -32.89 -4.89 -8.99
N THR A 516 -33.10 -5.53 -7.84
CA THR A 516 -32.02 -6.06 -7.01
C THR A 516 -32.16 -7.56 -6.89
N THR A 517 -31.04 -8.28 -6.80
CA THR A 517 -31.04 -9.73 -6.67
C THR A 517 -30.45 -10.18 -5.35
N THR A 518 -30.89 -11.36 -4.90
CA THR A 518 -30.32 -12.08 -3.75
C THR A 518 -30.28 -13.55 -4.10
N GLY A 519 -29.10 -14.02 -4.52
CA GLY A 519 -28.93 -15.26 -5.27
C GLY A 519 -29.77 -15.24 -6.55
N VAL A 520 -30.76 -16.13 -6.62
CA VAL A 520 -31.74 -16.24 -7.72
C VAL A 520 -33.04 -15.47 -7.50
N SER A 521 -33.20 -14.83 -6.33
CA SER A 521 -34.40 -14.04 -6.01
C SER A 521 -34.29 -12.65 -6.61
N VAL A 522 -35.41 -12.10 -7.11
CA VAL A 522 -35.49 -10.74 -7.68
C VAL A 522 -36.43 -9.88 -6.84
N GLY A 523 -35.93 -8.75 -6.34
CA GLY A 523 -36.72 -7.62 -5.85
C GLY A 523 -36.88 -6.58 -6.95
N VAL A 524 -38.09 -6.03 -7.09
CA VAL A 524 -38.34 -4.90 -8.01
C VAL A 524 -38.25 -3.61 -7.21
N ALA A 525 -37.41 -2.70 -7.66
CA ALA A 525 -37.21 -1.37 -7.09
C ALA A 525 -37.88 -0.32 -7.98
N SER A 526 -38.23 0.84 -7.40
CA SER A 526 -38.51 2.01 -8.23
C SER A 526 -37.19 2.65 -8.65
N PRO A 527 -37.01 3.11 -9.89
CA PRO A 527 -35.83 3.86 -10.26
C PRO A 527 -35.76 5.17 -9.42
N PRO A 528 -34.61 5.55 -8.83
CA PRO A 528 -34.45 6.80 -8.08
C PRO A 528 -34.84 8.04 -8.89
N ASP A 529 -35.91 8.71 -8.47
CA ASP A 529 -36.44 9.93 -9.09
C ASP A 529 -35.75 11.18 -8.53
N VAL A 530 -35.12 11.96 -9.41
CA VAL A 530 -34.45 13.24 -9.10
C VAL A 530 -35.23 14.46 -9.61
N GLY A 531 -36.40 14.24 -10.22
CA GLY A 531 -37.20 15.25 -10.91
C GLY A 531 -36.75 15.48 -12.35
N GLY A 532 -37.73 15.63 -13.26
CA GLY A 532 -37.52 15.85 -14.68
C GLY A 532 -38.79 15.51 -15.47
N THR A 533 -38.87 15.91 -16.74
CA THR A 533 -39.93 15.47 -17.69
C THR A 533 -39.45 14.41 -18.69
N HIS A 534 -38.14 14.20 -18.76
CA HIS A 534 -37.46 13.21 -19.59
C HIS A 534 -36.58 12.36 -18.66
N LEU A 535 -36.60 11.04 -18.83
CA LEU A 535 -35.96 10.08 -17.93
C LEU A 535 -35.30 8.99 -18.78
N ASP A 536 -34.05 9.19 -19.18
CA ASP A 536 -33.42 8.29 -20.12
C ASP A 536 -32.62 7.15 -19.48
N GLU A 537 -31.84 7.40 -18.42
CA GLU A 537 -30.93 6.36 -17.92
C GLU A 537 -30.67 6.38 -16.41
N LEU A 538 -30.36 5.20 -15.85
CA LEU A 538 -29.69 5.05 -14.55
C LEU A 538 -28.42 4.22 -14.72
N ILE A 539 -27.28 4.85 -14.46
CA ILE A 539 -25.95 4.25 -14.48
C ILE A 539 -25.49 4.08 -13.01
N PRO A 540 -25.76 2.96 -12.32
CA PRO A 540 -25.14 2.68 -11.03
C PRO A 540 -23.61 2.54 -11.18
N VAL A 541 -22.84 3.38 -10.48
CA VAL A 541 -21.37 3.45 -10.60
C VAL A 541 -20.70 2.83 -9.39
N LEU A 542 -21.11 3.22 -8.17
CA LEU A 542 -20.46 2.89 -6.90
C LEU A 542 -21.44 2.17 -5.97
N GLN A 543 -20.93 1.24 -5.16
CA GLN A 543 -21.60 0.77 -3.95
C GLN A 543 -20.85 1.26 -2.71
N ALA A 544 -21.58 1.82 -1.74
CA ALA A 544 -21.06 2.24 -0.44
C ALA A 544 -21.13 1.09 0.59
N GLU A 545 -20.32 1.15 1.65
CA GLU A 545 -20.26 0.10 2.70
C GLU A 545 -21.60 -0.11 3.43
N ASP A 546 -22.45 0.93 3.50
CA ASP A 546 -23.80 0.82 4.06
C ASP A 546 -24.82 0.10 3.15
N GLY A 547 -24.36 -0.39 1.99
CA GLY A 547 -25.16 -1.14 1.02
C GLY A 547 -25.94 -0.26 0.04
N SER A 548 -25.88 1.06 0.17
CA SER A 548 -26.43 2.01 -0.80
C SER A 548 -25.54 2.18 -2.03
N PHE A 549 -26.05 2.89 -3.03
CA PHE A 549 -25.42 3.08 -4.33
C PHE A 549 -25.27 4.55 -4.65
N VAL A 550 -24.26 4.89 -5.46
CA VAL A 550 -24.17 6.19 -6.12
C VAL A 550 -23.99 5.96 -7.62
N GLY A 551 -24.71 6.70 -8.43
CA GLY A 551 -24.70 6.56 -9.88
C GLY A 551 -25.02 7.85 -10.60
N THR A 552 -25.13 7.77 -11.92
CA THR A 552 -25.47 8.90 -12.79
C THR A 552 -26.88 8.73 -13.34
N ARG A 553 -27.68 9.77 -13.20
CA ARG A 553 -28.87 10.05 -14.00
C ARG A 553 -28.43 10.78 -15.25
N ALA A 554 -28.77 10.26 -16.42
CA ALA A 554 -28.60 10.95 -17.70
C ALA A 554 -29.97 11.15 -18.36
N TRP A 555 -30.17 12.29 -19.03
CA TRP A 555 -31.30 12.55 -19.90
C TRP A 555 -30.95 13.53 -21.02
N GLU A 556 -31.66 13.46 -22.14
CA GLU A 556 -31.67 14.50 -23.16
C GLU A 556 -32.91 15.40 -22.99
N ASP A 557 -32.80 16.68 -23.36
CA ASP A 557 -33.95 17.59 -23.41
C ASP A 557 -34.53 17.77 -24.83
N GLU A 558 -35.52 18.66 -24.99
CA GLU A 558 -36.14 18.93 -26.31
C GLU A 558 -35.18 19.52 -27.37
N ALA A 559 -33.96 19.91 -26.99
CA ALA A 559 -32.89 20.36 -27.89
C ALA A 559 -31.83 19.27 -28.16
N SER A 560 -31.94 18.08 -27.53
CA SER A 560 -30.89 17.04 -27.45
C SER A 560 -29.58 17.54 -26.80
N GLU A 561 -29.67 18.47 -25.83
CA GLU A 561 -28.56 18.76 -24.93
C GLU A 561 -28.52 17.69 -23.81
N PRO A 562 -27.36 17.10 -23.48
CA PRO A 562 -27.26 16.03 -22.48
C PRO A 562 -27.12 16.62 -21.07
N HIS A 563 -27.95 16.14 -20.15
CA HIS A 563 -27.96 16.56 -18.76
C HIS A 563 -27.62 15.40 -17.85
N PHE A 564 -26.80 15.67 -16.84
CA PHE A 564 -26.30 14.66 -15.91
C PHE A 564 -26.55 15.05 -14.45
N THR A 565 -26.82 14.06 -13.61
CA THR A 565 -26.95 14.23 -12.16
C THR A 565 -26.41 13.02 -11.42
N MET A 566 -25.40 13.23 -10.59
CA MET A 566 -24.95 12.24 -9.60
C MET A 566 -26.08 12.03 -8.58
N VAL A 567 -26.48 10.80 -8.33
CA VAL A 567 -27.57 10.44 -7.41
C VAL A 567 -27.14 9.31 -6.47
N ALA A 568 -27.40 9.48 -5.17
CA ALA A 568 -27.24 8.44 -4.17
C ALA A 568 -28.59 7.83 -3.78
N PHE A 569 -28.68 6.50 -3.69
CA PHE A 569 -29.94 5.78 -3.51
C PHE A 569 -29.78 4.44 -2.77
N ASP A 570 -30.85 3.95 -2.12
CA ASP A 570 -30.83 2.66 -1.41
C ASP A 570 -31.14 1.44 -2.32
N GLU A 571 -31.15 0.21 -1.76
CA GLU A 571 -31.46 -1.01 -2.51
C GLU A 571 -32.93 -1.12 -2.99
N ASN A 572 -33.79 -0.16 -2.64
CA ASN A 572 -35.16 -0.02 -3.13
C ASN A 572 -35.30 1.13 -4.15
N GLY A 573 -34.22 1.88 -4.39
CA GLY A 573 -34.16 3.07 -5.24
C GLY A 573 -34.64 4.36 -4.60
N ASN A 574 -34.79 4.44 -3.26
CA ASN A 574 -35.11 5.69 -2.58
C ASN A 574 -33.90 6.65 -2.66
N VAL A 575 -34.09 7.86 -3.19
CA VAL A 575 -33.04 8.88 -3.26
C VAL A 575 -32.66 9.39 -1.85
N ARG A 576 -31.35 9.43 -1.58
CA ARG A 576 -30.74 10.04 -0.39
C ARG A 576 -30.36 11.51 -0.65
N TRP A 577 -29.71 11.75 -1.79
CA TRP A 577 -29.29 13.07 -2.26
C TRP A 577 -28.94 13.02 -3.76
N SER A 578 -28.84 14.18 -4.40
CA SER A 578 -28.49 14.31 -5.82
C SER A 578 -27.77 15.63 -6.12
N VAL A 579 -26.78 15.60 -7.02
CA VAL A 579 -25.95 16.75 -7.42
C VAL A 579 -25.86 16.82 -8.96
N PRO A 580 -26.44 17.86 -9.61
CA PRO A 580 -26.34 18.04 -11.06
C PRO A 580 -24.91 18.34 -11.55
N GLY A 581 -24.59 17.90 -12.77
CA GLY A 581 -23.34 18.25 -13.47
C GLY A 581 -22.10 17.41 -13.12
N TYR A 582 -22.25 16.30 -12.40
CA TYR A 582 -21.14 15.44 -11.96
C TYR A 582 -21.37 13.95 -12.27
N GLU A 583 -20.30 13.23 -12.59
CA GLU A 583 -20.26 11.76 -12.56
C GLU A 583 -19.47 11.29 -11.33
N PRO A 584 -20.02 10.40 -10.48
CA PRO A 584 -19.25 9.74 -9.42
C PRO A 584 -18.09 8.93 -10.03
N LYS A 585 -16.90 9.00 -9.42
CA LYS A 585 -15.73 8.21 -9.87
C LYS A 585 -15.19 7.27 -8.78
N ILE A 586 -15.27 7.68 -7.50
CA ILE A 586 -14.67 6.97 -6.35
C ILE A 586 -15.58 7.14 -5.11
N ALA A 587 -15.88 6.06 -4.36
CA ALA A 587 -16.58 6.16 -3.06
C ALA A 587 -15.57 6.33 -1.91
N THR A 588 -15.92 7.03 -0.83
CA THR A 588 -15.00 7.33 0.29
C THR A 588 -15.42 6.73 1.65
N ALA A 589 -14.48 6.65 2.60
CA ALA A 589 -14.63 5.97 3.90
C ALA A 589 -15.67 6.61 4.82
N ASP A 590 -15.78 7.92 4.72
CA ASP A 590 -16.75 8.78 5.37
C ASP A 590 -18.11 8.78 4.65
N GLY A 591 -18.35 7.78 3.78
CA GLY A 591 -19.58 7.57 3.01
C GLY A 591 -19.77 8.54 1.84
N GLY A 592 -18.77 9.38 1.57
CA GLY A 592 -18.78 10.39 0.52
C GLY A 592 -18.33 9.85 -0.84
N VAL A 593 -18.07 10.78 -1.76
CA VAL A 593 -17.75 10.50 -3.17
C VAL A 593 -16.74 11.50 -3.70
N ILE A 594 -15.75 11.03 -4.47
CA ILE A 594 -15.00 11.88 -5.40
C ILE A 594 -15.67 11.74 -6.77
N ALA A 595 -16.11 12.88 -7.31
CA ALA A 595 -16.79 12.97 -8.59
C ALA A 595 -16.04 13.94 -9.52
N GLN A 596 -16.32 13.86 -10.81
CA GLN A 596 -15.75 14.76 -11.82
C GLN A 596 -16.88 15.53 -12.49
N ALA A 597 -16.67 16.83 -12.71
CA ALA A 597 -17.63 17.68 -13.39
C ALA A 597 -17.70 17.36 -14.89
N TRP A 598 -18.88 17.52 -15.48
CA TRP A 598 -19.05 17.57 -16.94
C TRP A 598 -18.32 18.80 -17.50
N ASP A 599 -17.66 18.64 -18.64
CA ASP A 599 -17.06 19.74 -19.40
C ASP A 599 -17.86 19.98 -20.68
N GLU A 600 -18.41 21.19 -20.84
CA GLU A 600 -19.23 21.58 -22.00
C GLU A 600 -18.40 21.80 -23.27
N ASP A 601 -17.10 22.12 -23.16
CA ASP A 601 -16.21 22.35 -24.31
C ASP A 601 -15.62 21.03 -24.84
N GLU A 602 -15.40 20.02 -23.97
CA GLU A 602 -14.89 18.69 -24.36
C GLU A 602 -16.01 17.63 -24.57
N TYR A 603 -17.20 17.85 -24.01
CA TYR A 603 -18.36 16.95 -24.08
C TYR A 603 -18.10 15.57 -23.41
N ASP A 604 -17.36 15.60 -22.30
CA ASP A 604 -17.03 14.44 -21.45
C ASP A 604 -16.83 14.89 -19.99
N PHE A 605 -16.72 13.95 -19.06
CA PHE A 605 -16.42 14.21 -17.65
C PHE A 605 -14.92 14.42 -17.41
N THR A 606 -14.34 15.44 -18.06
CA THR A 606 -12.93 15.82 -17.90
C THR A 606 -12.71 17.03 -16.99
N GLY A 607 -13.78 17.73 -16.61
CA GLY A 607 -13.77 18.95 -15.80
C GLY A 607 -13.30 18.76 -14.34
N ALA A 608 -13.62 19.75 -13.50
CA ALA A 608 -13.13 19.84 -12.12
C ALA A 608 -13.43 18.59 -11.27
N VAL A 609 -12.41 18.07 -10.59
CA VAL A 609 -12.53 16.95 -9.65
C VAL A 609 -12.89 17.48 -8.27
N VAL A 610 -14.02 17.03 -7.72
CA VAL A 610 -14.62 17.55 -6.49
C VAL A 610 -14.92 16.41 -5.53
N THR A 611 -14.62 16.62 -4.24
CA THR A 611 -14.96 15.69 -3.16
C THR A 611 -16.27 16.10 -2.52
N PHE A 612 -17.11 15.13 -2.17
CA PHE A 612 -18.43 15.29 -1.57
C PHE A 612 -18.55 14.45 -0.31
N ASP A 613 -19.30 14.91 0.70
CA ASP A 613 -19.63 14.12 1.89
C ASP A 613 -20.75 13.09 1.61
N GLN A 614 -21.04 12.23 2.59
CA GLN A 614 -22.15 11.26 2.57
C GLN A 614 -23.57 11.85 2.37
N ASN A 615 -23.71 13.18 2.30
CA ASN A 615 -24.97 13.90 2.09
C ASN A 615 -24.99 14.66 0.74
N GLY A 616 -23.93 14.56 -0.08
CA GLY A 616 -23.81 15.30 -1.35
C GLY A 616 -23.35 16.75 -1.20
N ASN A 617 -22.83 17.17 -0.05
CA ASN A 617 -22.21 18.49 0.11
C ASN A 617 -20.77 18.47 -0.42
N ALA A 618 -20.37 19.42 -1.27
CA ALA A 618 -18.97 19.56 -1.69
C ALA A 618 -18.06 19.92 -0.50
N THR A 619 -17.01 19.13 -0.29
CA THR A 619 -16.03 19.26 0.81
C THR A 619 -14.68 19.79 0.37
N GLY A 620 -14.35 19.72 -0.93
CA GLY A 620 -13.06 20.14 -1.47
C GLY A 620 -12.98 19.96 -2.98
N GLN A 621 -11.90 20.48 -3.58
CA GLN A 621 -11.59 20.36 -5.00
C GLN A 621 -10.13 19.87 -5.16
N MET A 622 -9.91 18.97 -6.11
CA MET A 622 -8.59 18.41 -6.43
C MET A 622 -8.09 18.94 -7.78
N ALA A 623 -6.78 19.00 -7.94
CA ALA A 623 -6.15 19.47 -9.19
C ALA A 623 -6.24 18.44 -10.34
N SER A 624 -6.40 17.16 -10.01
CA SER A 624 -6.62 16.05 -10.95
C SER A 624 -7.31 14.89 -10.22
N LEU A 625 -7.77 13.87 -10.96
CA LEU A 625 -8.09 12.59 -10.35
C LEU A 625 -6.81 11.97 -9.75
N PRO A 626 -6.90 11.26 -8.61
CA PRO A 626 -5.76 10.56 -8.03
C PRO A 626 -5.44 9.29 -8.84
N THR A 627 -4.27 9.26 -9.48
CA THR A 627 -3.71 8.05 -10.10
C THR A 627 -3.06 7.17 -9.02
N TYR A 628 -3.54 5.93 -8.89
CA TYR A 628 -3.24 5.06 -7.75
C TYR A 628 -1.84 4.44 -7.79
N SER A 629 -1.16 4.42 -6.63
CA SER A 629 -0.18 3.39 -6.29
C SER A 629 -0.39 2.87 -4.87
N TRP A 630 0.09 1.64 -4.61
CA TRP A 630 -0.23 0.87 -3.42
C TRP A 630 1.04 0.58 -2.60
N HIS A 631 0.85 0.38 -1.30
CA HIS A 631 1.85 -0.25 -0.44
C HIS A 631 1.25 -1.55 0.13
N GLY A 632 1.67 -2.70 -0.40
CA GLY A 632 1.78 -3.99 0.29
C GLY A 632 0.55 -4.66 0.94
N ASP A 633 -0.11 -4.01 1.90
CA ASP A 633 -1.09 -4.61 2.82
C ASP A 633 -2.56 -4.29 2.51
N ALA A 634 -2.83 -3.46 1.49
CA ALA A 634 -4.17 -2.92 1.22
C ALA A 634 -5.27 -3.95 0.89
N TYR A 635 -4.92 -5.20 0.57
CA TYR A 635 -5.87 -6.27 0.26
C TYR A 635 -6.11 -7.20 1.47
N ARG A 636 -6.76 -6.66 2.52
CA ARG A 636 -7.41 -7.44 3.59
C ARG A 636 -8.75 -6.79 3.96
N VAL A 637 -9.82 -7.59 4.00
CA VAL A 637 -11.21 -7.13 4.20
C VAL A 637 -11.56 -6.96 5.70
N GLY A 638 -12.51 -6.06 6.03
CA GLY A 638 -13.12 -5.83 7.36
C GLY A 638 -12.70 -4.52 8.06
N SER A 639 -13.66 -3.78 8.67
CA SER A 639 -13.58 -2.32 8.93
C SER A 639 -13.41 -1.84 10.40
N ILE A 640 -14.15 -0.81 10.85
CA ILE A 640 -13.73 0.26 11.82
C ILE A 640 -13.94 -0.05 13.33
N ASP A 641 -13.44 0.74 14.29
CA ASP A 641 -14.13 1.90 14.94
C ASP A 641 -13.17 2.98 15.56
N LEU A 642 -13.70 3.99 16.28
CA LEU A 642 -13.22 5.40 16.37
C LEU A 642 -13.62 6.05 17.73
N VAL A 643 -13.02 7.07 18.41
CA VAL A 643 -11.73 7.84 18.52
C VAL A 643 -11.85 8.73 19.82
N VAL A 644 -10.96 9.71 20.07
CA VAL A 644 -10.98 10.75 21.16
C VAL A 644 -10.40 10.27 22.53
N ALA A 645 -9.52 10.99 23.26
CA ALA A 645 -8.83 12.28 23.08
C ALA A 645 -7.28 12.16 23.15
N ASN A 646 -6.54 13.12 22.57
CA ASN A 646 -5.12 12.99 22.14
C ASN A 646 -4.72 11.59 21.59
N PRO A 647 -5.39 11.07 20.54
CA PRO A 647 -5.43 9.63 20.28
C PRO A 647 -5.21 9.31 18.79
N LEU A 648 -3.98 9.04 18.37
CA LEU A 648 -3.72 8.60 16.99
C LEU A 648 -4.13 7.13 16.79
N TYR A 649 -5.44 6.91 16.67
CA TYR A 649 -5.99 5.70 16.06
C TYR A 649 -5.80 5.81 14.54
N ILE A 650 -5.00 4.91 13.98
CA ILE A 650 -4.75 4.81 12.55
C ILE A 650 -5.92 4.03 11.91
N ALA A 651 -6.33 4.44 10.72
CA ALA A 651 -7.57 3.99 10.07
C ALA A 651 -7.62 2.47 9.79
N LEU A 652 -8.85 1.97 9.68
CA LEU A 652 -9.18 0.57 9.38
C LEU A 652 -9.98 0.51 8.07
N SER A 653 -9.57 -0.36 7.13
CA SER A 653 -10.16 -0.66 5.79
C SER A 653 -10.13 0.44 4.70
N PHE A 654 -10.23 0.00 3.44
CA PHE A 654 -10.08 0.77 2.18
C PHE A 654 -11.04 0.27 1.07
N TRP A 655 -11.15 0.99 -0.06
CA TRP A 655 -12.35 1.06 -0.92
C TRP A 655 -12.33 0.28 -2.25
N PRO A 656 -13.53 0.03 -2.84
CA PRO A 656 -13.71 -0.41 -4.22
C PRO A 656 -13.71 0.72 -5.28
N PHE A 657 -13.51 0.33 -6.55
CA PHE A 657 -13.69 1.17 -7.75
C PHE A 657 -15.15 1.14 -8.25
N GLN A 658 -15.44 1.90 -9.32
CA GLN A 658 -16.63 1.75 -10.15
C GLN A 658 -16.93 0.26 -10.44
N GLY A 659 -18.11 -0.21 -10.03
CA GLY A 659 -18.57 -1.59 -10.19
C GLY A 659 -18.22 -2.58 -9.06
N ALA A 660 -17.55 -2.19 -7.98
CA ALA A 660 -17.07 -3.14 -6.95
C ALA A 660 -17.69 -2.95 -5.54
N ASN A 661 -17.48 -3.96 -4.67
CA ASN A 661 -18.20 -4.22 -3.41
C ASN A 661 -17.43 -3.77 -2.15
N ALA A 662 -18.14 -3.22 -1.17
CA ALA A 662 -17.70 -3.17 0.23
C ALA A 662 -18.76 -3.84 1.13
N SER A 663 -18.43 -4.97 1.78
CA SER A 663 -19.39 -5.79 2.53
C SER A 663 -18.89 -6.22 3.93
N GLY A 664 -19.75 -6.08 4.94
CA GLY A 664 -19.53 -6.58 6.30
C GLY A 664 -19.64 -8.12 6.46
N GLY A 665 -19.40 -8.90 5.40
CA GLY A 665 -19.78 -10.31 5.28
C GLY A 665 -18.85 -11.35 5.95
N SER A 666 -17.81 -10.92 6.68
CA SER A 666 -16.75 -11.79 7.23
C SER A 666 -15.82 -12.45 6.20
N THR A 667 -15.71 -11.90 4.99
CA THR A 667 -14.65 -12.21 3.99
C THR A 667 -13.24 -11.71 4.40
N ALA A 668 -13.09 -11.26 5.65
CA ALA A 668 -11.89 -10.73 6.26
C ALA A 668 -10.70 -11.72 6.27
N ALA A 669 -9.53 -11.24 5.81
CA ALA A 669 -8.26 -11.96 5.87
C ALA A 669 -7.65 -11.89 7.28
N LYS A 670 -8.39 -12.44 8.25
CA LYS A 670 -7.99 -12.80 9.62
C LYS A 670 -6.51 -13.19 9.62
N GLN A 671 -5.67 -12.49 10.40
CA GLN A 671 -4.31 -13.00 10.63
C GLN A 671 -4.45 -14.45 11.13
N PRO A 672 -3.79 -15.43 10.50
CA PRO A 672 -3.96 -16.81 10.89
C PRO A 672 -3.69 -16.90 12.39
N VAL A 673 -4.62 -17.51 13.14
CA VAL A 673 -4.54 -17.64 14.60
C VAL A 673 -3.15 -18.15 15.01
N TYR A 674 -2.63 -19.04 14.16
CA TYR A 674 -1.26 -19.51 14.12
C TYR A 674 -0.60 -18.97 12.83
N ALA A 675 0.09 -17.84 12.92
CA ALA A 675 0.72 -17.19 11.76
C ALA A 675 1.95 -17.99 11.32
N SER A 676 2.06 -18.38 10.05
CA SER A 676 3.23 -19.14 9.58
C SER A 676 4.54 -18.37 9.77
N LEU A 677 5.61 -19.08 10.14
CA LEU A 677 6.97 -18.58 9.98
C LEU A 677 7.25 -18.25 8.50
N ALA A 678 8.02 -17.19 8.26
CA ALA A 678 8.34 -16.74 6.91
C ALA A 678 9.26 -17.72 6.18
N ASP A 679 9.00 -17.90 4.89
CA ASP A 679 9.88 -18.53 3.91
C ASP A 679 10.96 -17.54 3.44
N CYS A 680 12.08 -18.01 2.90
CA CYS A 680 13.09 -17.14 2.27
C CYS A 680 12.88 -17.02 0.76
N THR A 681 12.62 -15.80 0.28
CA THR A 681 12.23 -15.52 -1.12
C THR A 681 13.33 -14.91 -1.98
N THR A 682 14.48 -14.54 -1.41
CA THR A 682 15.46 -13.66 -2.07
C THR A 682 16.47 -14.36 -2.99
N SER A 683 16.63 -15.68 -2.90
CA SER A 683 17.46 -16.47 -3.82
C SER A 683 17.17 -17.98 -3.71
N PRO A 684 17.24 -18.76 -4.81
CA PRO A 684 17.11 -20.22 -4.74
C PRO A 684 18.13 -20.85 -3.78
N GLY A 685 17.65 -21.38 -2.67
CA GLY A 685 18.48 -22.02 -1.62
C GLY A 685 18.86 -21.12 -0.45
N CYS A 686 18.28 -19.91 -0.31
CA CYS A 686 18.38 -19.17 0.94
C CYS A 686 17.51 -19.80 2.06
N ILE A 687 17.87 -19.54 3.32
CA ILE A 687 17.25 -20.18 4.50
C ILE A 687 16.58 -19.10 5.36
N GLY A 688 15.27 -19.20 5.53
CA GLY A 688 14.46 -18.31 6.36
C GLY A 688 14.08 -18.96 7.69
N PRO A 689 13.25 -18.26 8.49
CA PRO A 689 12.72 -18.76 9.76
C PRO A 689 12.11 -20.16 9.66
N ARG A 690 11.32 -20.42 8.61
CA ARG A 690 10.62 -21.70 8.42
C ARG A 690 11.58 -22.81 8.02
N GLU A 691 12.41 -22.61 7.01
CA GLU A 691 13.36 -23.63 6.55
C GLU A 691 14.33 -24.00 7.66
N GLY A 692 14.85 -23.01 8.40
CA GLY A 692 15.76 -23.23 9.52
C GLY A 692 15.19 -24.12 10.63
N ILE A 693 13.93 -23.89 11.05
CA ILE A 693 13.32 -24.66 12.13
C ILE A 693 12.85 -26.06 11.69
N TYR A 694 12.39 -26.24 10.44
CA TYR A 694 12.01 -27.57 9.95
C TYR A 694 13.24 -28.43 9.61
N ASN A 695 14.34 -27.84 9.13
CA ASN A 695 15.63 -28.55 8.99
C ASN A 695 16.15 -29.04 10.36
N ALA A 696 16.01 -28.21 11.41
CA ALA A 696 16.35 -28.61 12.78
C ALA A 696 15.45 -29.74 13.29
N LEU A 697 14.14 -29.70 13.05
CA LEU A 697 13.20 -30.77 13.44
C LEU A 697 13.57 -32.11 12.77
N ASP A 698 13.83 -32.11 11.47
CA ASP A 698 14.13 -33.34 10.73
C ASP A 698 15.50 -33.91 11.16
N ASN A 699 16.47 -33.05 11.51
CA ASN A 699 17.72 -33.51 12.10
C ASN A 699 17.52 -34.06 13.52
N LEU A 700 16.72 -33.41 14.36
CA LEU A 700 16.40 -33.86 15.72
C LEU A 700 15.73 -35.25 15.70
N ILE A 701 14.77 -35.48 14.79
CA ILE A 701 14.12 -36.78 14.60
C ILE A 701 15.16 -37.84 14.19
N SER A 702 16.03 -37.52 13.23
CA SER A 702 17.12 -38.41 12.80
C SER A 702 18.08 -38.75 13.94
N ARG A 703 18.49 -37.72 14.71
CA ARG A 703 19.43 -37.82 15.84
C ARG A 703 18.87 -38.64 16.99
N LEU A 704 17.58 -38.53 17.27
CA LEU A 704 16.90 -39.37 18.27
C LEU A 704 16.74 -40.83 17.85
N GLY A 705 17.00 -41.15 16.58
CA GLY A 705 17.16 -42.52 16.08
C GLY A 705 18.52 -43.15 16.42
N ASP A 706 19.56 -42.36 16.72
CA ASP A 706 20.87 -42.87 17.13
C ASP A 706 20.77 -43.58 18.51
N PRO A 707 21.31 -44.80 18.68
CA PRO A 707 21.19 -45.54 19.93
C PRO A 707 21.74 -44.82 21.17
N LEU A 708 22.88 -44.11 21.06
CA LEU A 708 23.49 -43.42 22.19
C LEU A 708 22.64 -42.21 22.58
N VAL A 709 22.24 -41.38 21.61
CA VAL A 709 21.41 -40.19 21.87
C VAL A 709 20.03 -40.60 22.39
N ARG A 710 19.45 -41.66 21.84
CA ARG A 710 18.16 -42.21 22.25
C ARG A 710 18.16 -42.68 23.71
N ASP A 711 19.21 -43.39 24.11
CA ASP A 711 19.34 -43.94 25.46
C ASP A 711 19.75 -42.85 26.47
N LEU A 712 20.49 -41.83 26.05
CA LEU A 712 20.70 -40.59 26.81
C LEU A 712 19.39 -39.80 27.01
N ALA A 713 18.57 -39.63 25.98
CA ALA A 713 17.28 -38.96 26.09
C ALA A 713 16.35 -39.70 27.07
N GLN A 714 16.33 -41.04 27.01
CA GLN A 714 15.59 -41.89 27.95
C GLN A 714 16.06 -41.68 29.39
N THR A 715 17.37 -41.77 29.64
CA THR A 715 17.93 -41.76 31.01
C THR A 715 18.04 -40.36 31.63
N MET A 716 18.40 -39.35 30.87
CA MET A 716 18.62 -37.98 31.35
C MET A 716 17.33 -37.17 31.45
N VAL A 717 16.33 -37.44 30.60
CA VAL A 717 15.09 -36.65 30.49
C VAL A 717 13.84 -37.51 30.76
N PHE A 718 13.50 -38.47 29.91
CA PHE A 718 12.17 -39.10 29.95
C PHE A 718 11.92 -39.89 31.25
N ASN A 719 12.91 -40.63 31.74
CA ASN A 719 12.84 -41.32 33.04
C ASN A 719 12.59 -40.38 34.23
N LYS A 720 12.93 -39.09 34.12
CA LYS A 720 12.74 -38.08 35.19
C LYS A 720 11.37 -37.39 35.11
N LEU A 721 10.83 -37.19 33.90
CA LEU A 721 9.49 -36.62 33.70
C LEU A 721 8.38 -37.68 33.87
N VAL A 722 8.76 -38.96 33.86
CA VAL A 722 7.98 -40.16 34.15
C VAL A 722 6.86 -40.44 33.14
N ASN A 723 5.82 -39.62 33.09
CA ASN A 723 4.59 -39.88 32.31
C ASN A 723 4.15 -38.69 31.43
N ASP A 724 3.51 -39.04 30.31
CA ASP A 724 2.79 -38.12 29.41
C ASP A 724 1.46 -37.64 30.04
N THR A 725 0.71 -36.80 29.31
CA THR A 725 -0.61 -36.30 29.76
C THR A 725 -1.73 -37.33 29.78
N SER A 726 -1.54 -38.50 29.14
CA SER A 726 -2.46 -39.64 29.19
C SER A 726 -2.09 -40.64 30.29
N GLY A 727 -0.98 -40.43 31.01
CA GLY A 727 -0.48 -41.30 32.06
C GLY A 727 0.41 -42.44 31.57
N ASN A 728 0.79 -42.48 30.28
CA ASN A 728 1.72 -43.49 29.76
C ASN A 728 3.17 -43.16 30.14
N PRO A 729 4.03 -44.15 30.38
CA PRO A 729 5.46 -43.93 30.58
C PRO A 729 6.13 -43.23 29.39
N LEU A 730 6.89 -42.17 29.66
CA LEU A 730 7.64 -41.45 28.64
C LEU A 730 8.81 -42.30 28.16
N THR A 731 8.88 -42.51 26.86
CA THR A 731 10.01 -43.18 26.20
C THR A 731 10.50 -42.38 25.01
N THR A 732 11.76 -42.56 24.62
CA THR A 732 12.25 -41.93 23.38
C THR A 732 11.48 -42.42 22.16
N ALA A 733 10.94 -43.65 22.20
CA ALA A 733 10.05 -44.17 21.17
C ALA A 733 8.69 -43.44 21.13
N SER A 734 8.07 -43.15 22.29
CA SER A 734 6.81 -42.39 22.33
C SER A 734 7.02 -40.91 21.98
N PHE A 735 8.18 -40.33 22.32
CA PHE A 735 8.57 -38.97 21.93
C PHE A 735 8.86 -38.84 20.42
N LEU A 736 9.60 -39.79 19.84
CA LEU A 736 9.73 -39.90 18.38
C LEU A 736 8.37 -40.07 17.71
N SER A 737 7.49 -40.92 18.26
CA SER A 737 6.13 -41.11 17.74
C SER A 737 5.32 -39.80 17.82
N TYR A 738 5.48 -39.02 18.89
CA TYR A 738 4.83 -37.72 19.05
C TYR A 738 5.28 -36.70 17.98
N LEU A 739 6.57 -36.67 17.63
CA LEU A 739 7.12 -35.78 16.60
C LEU A 739 6.85 -36.24 15.15
N THR A 740 6.47 -37.52 14.93
CA THR A 740 6.35 -38.11 13.58
C THR A 740 4.94 -38.52 13.18
N LEU A 741 4.09 -38.97 14.11
CA LEU A 741 2.71 -39.42 13.83
C LEU A 741 1.81 -38.27 13.37
N LYS A 742 2.06 -37.07 13.88
CA LYS A 742 1.57 -35.80 13.34
C LYS A 742 2.73 -34.80 13.43
N ARG A 743 3.29 -34.39 12.29
CA ARG A 743 4.45 -33.48 12.26
C ARG A 743 4.13 -32.18 13.05
N PRO A 744 5.02 -31.69 13.92
CA PRO A 744 4.90 -30.38 14.55
C PRO A 744 4.58 -29.26 13.57
N HIS A 745 3.85 -28.26 14.05
CA HIS A 745 3.63 -27.02 13.33
C HIS A 745 4.21 -25.82 14.11
N PHE A 746 4.98 -25.00 13.41
CA PHE A 746 5.76 -23.89 13.97
C PHE A 746 5.35 -22.55 13.36
N TYR A 747 5.21 -21.55 14.22
CA TYR A 747 4.51 -20.30 13.93
C TYR A 747 5.30 -19.05 14.38
N ASP A 748 5.06 -17.92 13.72
CA ASP A 748 5.61 -16.61 14.05
C ASP A 748 4.91 -16.07 15.31
N GLY A 749 5.65 -16.03 16.42
CA GLY A 749 5.14 -15.59 17.72
C GLY A 749 4.83 -14.10 17.79
N LEU A 750 5.49 -13.26 16.98
CA LEU A 750 5.27 -11.81 16.95
C LEU A 750 4.00 -11.45 16.15
N LYS A 751 3.59 -12.29 15.20
CA LYS A 751 2.43 -12.08 14.31
C LYS A 751 1.19 -12.94 14.63
N SER A 752 1.24 -13.82 15.63
CA SER A 752 0.16 -14.76 15.91
C SER A 752 -0.93 -14.20 16.85
N GLN A 753 -2.19 -14.29 16.42
CA GLN A 753 -3.36 -13.82 17.17
C GLN A 753 -4.00 -14.87 18.11
N PHE A 754 -3.35 -16.03 18.33
CA PHE A 754 -3.81 -16.98 19.34
C PHE A 754 -3.87 -16.34 20.73
N CYS A 755 -4.81 -16.76 21.58
CA CYS A 755 -4.95 -16.21 22.91
C CYS A 755 -3.87 -16.79 23.83
N TYR A 756 -3.05 -15.94 24.45
CA TYR A 756 -1.94 -16.39 25.30
C TYR A 756 -2.42 -17.27 26.48
N ALA A 757 -3.59 -16.96 27.06
CA ALA A 757 -4.19 -17.75 28.13
C ALA A 757 -4.56 -19.20 27.72
N GLN A 758 -4.82 -19.45 26.44
CA GLN A 758 -5.12 -20.79 25.92
C GLN A 758 -3.87 -21.65 25.69
N LEU A 759 -2.65 -21.09 25.79
CA LEU A 759 -1.42 -21.89 25.85
C LEU A 759 -1.33 -22.70 27.16
N THR A 760 -1.93 -22.21 28.25
CA THR A 760 -1.74 -22.75 29.59
C THR A 760 -3.03 -23.29 30.25
N THR A 761 -4.22 -22.91 29.77
CA THR A 761 -5.50 -23.43 30.30
C THR A 761 -6.52 -23.73 29.20
N TRP A 762 -7.05 -24.96 29.22
CA TRP A 762 -8.00 -25.48 28.22
C TRP A 762 -9.47 -25.05 28.47
N SER A 763 -9.73 -24.07 29.34
CA SER A 763 -11.09 -23.80 29.88
C SER A 763 -11.60 -22.37 29.74
N THR A 764 -10.81 -21.41 29.26
CA THR A 764 -11.27 -20.03 29.01
C THR A 764 -11.72 -19.84 27.55
N PRO A 765 -13.01 -19.55 27.28
CA PRO A 765 -13.47 -19.21 25.94
C PRO A 765 -12.97 -17.82 25.53
N CYS A 766 -12.58 -17.66 24.26
CA CYS A 766 -12.27 -16.35 23.70
C CYS A 766 -13.55 -15.63 23.27
N TRP A 767 -14.32 -15.04 24.20
CA TRP A 767 -15.30 -13.96 23.94
C TRP A 767 -15.73 -13.25 25.24
N VAL A 768 -16.39 -12.10 25.11
CA VAL A 768 -16.03 -10.84 25.80
C VAL A 768 -16.97 -10.46 26.97
N PRO A 769 -16.61 -9.45 27.80
CA PRO A 769 -17.43 -8.22 27.77
C PRO A 769 -16.67 -6.89 28.01
N ILE A 770 -16.82 -5.97 27.04
CA ILE A 770 -16.95 -4.49 27.18
C ILE A 770 -15.74 -3.68 27.71
N ILE A 771 -14.96 -4.11 28.72
CA ILE A 771 -13.81 -3.33 29.25
C ILE A 771 -12.62 -4.25 29.61
N GLY A 772 -11.74 -4.53 28.66
CA GLY A 772 -10.46 -5.20 28.94
C GLY A 772 -9.82 -5.86 27.71
N SER A 773 -8.51 -5.67 27.52
CA SER A 773 -7.75 -6.28 26.43
C SER A 773 -7.39 -7.74 26.71
N SER A 774 -7.68 -8.63 25.75
CA SER A 774 -7.16 -10.00 25.76
C SER A 774 -5.77 -10.03 25.14
N ILE A 775 -4.77 -10.52 25.87
CA ILE A 775 -3.38 -10.61 25.39
C ILE A 775 -3.27 -11.74 24.35
N THR A 776 -2.89 -11.40 23.11
CA THR A 776 -2.53 -12.40 22.10
C THR A 776 -1.10 -12.90 22.31
N VAL A 777 -0.73 -14.01 21.67
CA VAL A 777 0.68 -14.47 21.61
C VAL A 777 1.57 -13.36 21.03
N GLY A 778 1.13 -12.68 19.96
CA GLY A 778 1.79 -11.49 19.40
C GLY A 778 2.05 -10.41 20.43
N ASP A 779 1.08 -10.09 21.28
CA ASP A 779 1.22 -9.05 22.30
C ASP A 779 2.11 -9.50 23.47
N TYR A 780 2.10 -10.79 23.80
CA TYR A 780 3.04 -11.38 24.75
C TYR A 780 4.48 -11.30 24.25
N PHE A 781 4.78 -11.68 23.00
CA PHE A 781 6.14 -11.56 22.42
C PHE A 781 6.57 -10.09 22.24
N LYS A 782 5.65 -9.15 21.98
CA LYS A 782 5.94 -7.70 21.99
C LYS A 782 6.30 -7.19 23.39
N ALA A 783 5.61 -7.67 24.43
CA ALA A 783 5.88 -7.32 25.83
C ALA A 783 7.14 -8.01 26.39
N HIS A 784 7.48 -9.19 25.86
CA HIS A 784 8.63 -10.01 26.23
C HIS A 784 9.50 -10.29 24.99
N PRO A 785 10.22 -9.29 24.45
CA PRO A 785 11.03 -9.45 23.23
C PRO A 785 12.28 -10.34 23.42
N THR A 786 12.46 -10.91 24.63
CA THR A 786 13.46 -11.90 24.99
C THR A 786 12.91 -13.31 25.16
N SER A 787 11.62 -13.56 24.86
CA SER A 787 11.05 -14.91 24.85
C SER A 787 11.42 -15.61 23.53
N ASP A 788 12.05 -16.78 23.62
CA ASP A 788 12.53 -17.52 22.44
C ASP A 788 11.39 -18.30 21.76
N ALA A 789 10.60 -19.03 22.54
CA ALA A 789 9.43 -19.79 22.08
C ALA A 789 8.35 -19.89 23.17
N GLU A 790 7.12 -20.19 22.76
CA GLU A 790 5.97 -20.46 23.64
C GLU A 790 5.11 -21.59 23.05
N THR A 791 4.62 -22.52 23.89
CA THR A 791 3.96 -23.75 23.43
C THR A 791 2.59 -24.01 24.07
N GLY A 792 1.64 -24.46 23.26
CA GLY A 792 0.35 -24.99 23.72
C GLY A 792 0.54 -26.22 24.60
N THR A 793 0.18 -26.10 25.88
CA THR A 793 0.60 -27.03 26.94
C THR A 793 -0.62 -27.70 27.59
N PRO A 794 -0.92 -28.98 27.30
CA PRO A 794 -0.36 -29.84 26.25
C PRO A 794 -0.92 -29.55 24.85
N SER A 795 -0.34 -30.17 23.82
CA SER A 795 -0.78 -30.10 22.41
C SER A 795 -0.45 -31.37 21.61
N SER A 796 -1.26 -31.73 20.60
CA SER A 796 -0.96 -32.83 19.65
C SER A 796 -1.66 -32.63 18.29
N PRO A 797 -0.96 -32.26 17.20
CA PRO A 797 0.50 -32.10 17.08
C PRO A 797 1.07 -30.99 17.98
N LEU A 798 2.39 -30.98 18.13
CA LEU A 798 3.10 -29.90 18.83
C LEU A 798 2.75 -28.54 18.20
N LEU A 799 2.39 -27.60 19.07
CA LEU A 799 1.86 -26.28 18.75
C LEU A 799 2.75 -25.20 19.38
N THR A 800 3.74 -24.72 18.62
CA THR A 800 4.79 -23.83 19.14
C THR A 800 4.94 -22.56 18.30
N PHE A 801 5.07 -21.43 18.99
CA PHE A 801 5.31 -20.11 18.44
C PHE A 801 6.75 -19.69 18.76
N TYR A 802 7.46 -19.08 17.80
CA TYR A 802 8.85 -18.65 17.95
C TYR A 802 9.01 -17.14 17.78
N GLY A 803 9.90 -16.54 18.57
CA GLY A 803 10.44 -15.22 18.28
C GLY A 803 11.37 -15.29 17.07
N ALA A 804 11.23 -14.37 16.11
CA ALA A 804 12.05 -14.37 14.88
C ALA A 804 13.56 -14.18 15.14
N SER A 805 13.92 -13.67 16.32
CA SER A 805 15.28 -13.52 16.84
C SER A 805 15.91 -14.81 17.38
N ALA A 806 15.09 -15.79 17.76
CA ALA A 806 15.53 -17.03 18.41
C ALA A 806 15.99 -18.12 17.43
N ILE A 807 15.51 -18.07 16.18
CA ILE A 807 15.83 -19.05 15.14
C ILE A 807 17.24 -18.77 14.60
N VAL A 808 18.16 -19.72 14.79
CA VAL A 808 19.57 -19.59 14.38
C VAL A 808 19.75 -20.18 12.98
N TYR A 809 20.11 -19.36 11.99
CA TYR A 809 20.25 -19.77 10.58
C TYR A 809 21.54 -20.53 10.24
N GLN A 810 22.49 -20.64 11.19
CA GLN A 810 23.76 -21.35 10.97
C GLN A 810 23.53 -22.82 10.62
N ASN A 811 24.38 -23.35 9.72
CA ASN A 811 24.29 -24.72 9.19
C ASN A 811 22.89 -25.08 8.64
N LEU A 812 22.30 -24.15 7.87
CA LEU A 812 20.93 -24.26 7.33
C LEU A 812 19.83 -24.42 8.40
N GLY A 813 20.10 -23.98 9.64
CA GLY A 813 19.25 -24.19 10.81
C GLY A 813 19.58 -25.43 11.64
N ILE A 814 20.46 -26.31 11.17
CA ILE A 814 20.81 -27.57 11.84
C ILE A 814 21.89 -27.30 12.90
N ASN A 815 21.47 -26.92 14.10
CA ASN A 815 22.35 -26.59 15.23
C ASN A 815 21.72 -26.95 16.58
N LEU A 816 22.56 -27.05 17.62
CA LEU A 816 22.14 -27.38 18.99
C LEU A 816 21.10 -26.39 19.55
N GLY A 817 21.15 -25.12 19.13
CA GLY A 817 20.18 -24.08 19.52
C GLY A 817 18.76 -24.50 19.14
N ASN A 818 18.49 -24.53 17.83
CA ASN A 818 17.17 -24.87 17.29
C ASN A 818 16.72 -26.28 17.71
N GLU A 819 17.60 -27.29 17.63
CA GLU A 819 17.24 -28.67 18.00
C GLU A 819 16.92 -28.82 19.50
N GLY A 820 17.67 -28.12 20.37
CA GLY A 820 17.45 -28.11 21.81
C GLY A 820 16.13 -27.43 22.19
N LEU A 821 15.80 -26.32 21.52
CA LEU A 821 14.56 -25.60 21.73
C LEU A 821 13.34 -26.42 21.26
N ILE A 822 13.39 -27.02 20.05
CA ILE A 822 12.30 -27.91 19.57
C ILE A 822 12.08 -29.08 20.55
N PHE A 823 13.15 -29.70 21.08
CA PHE A 823 13.03 -30.74 22.09
C PHE A 823 12.36 -30.20 23.35
N HIS A 824 12.80 -29.04 23.85
CA HIS A 824 12.24 -28.42 25.05
C HIS A 824 10.73 -28.18 24.92
N GLU A 825 10.32 -27.51 23.87
CA GLU A 825 8.91 -27.19 23.58
C GLU A 825 8.07 -28.46 23.41
N ALA A 826 8.62 -29.51 22.79
CA ALA A 826 7.97 -30.82 22.71
C ALA A 826 7.75 -31.49 24.08
N LEU A 827 8.53 -31.18 25.13
CA LEU A 827 8.25 -31.65 26.49
C LEU A 827 7.02 -30.96 27.09
N HIS A 828 6.83 -29.66 26.86
CA HIS A 828 5.60 -28.96 27.27
C HIS A 828 4.37 -29.57 26.57
N GLY A 829 4.44 -29.68 25.24
CA GLY A 829 3.36 -30.22 24.41
C GLY A 829 2.96 -31.67 24.79
N LEU A 830 3.94 -32.55 25.03
CA LEU A 830 3.68 -33.96 25.37
C LEU A 830 3.30 -34.19 26.84
N THR A 831 3.83 -33.40 27.79
CA THR A 831 3.74 -33.72 29.23
C THR A 831 2.84 -32.80 30.04
N GLY A 832 2.42 -31.65 29.48
CA GLY A 832 1.58 -30.65 30.15
C GLY A 832 2.27 -29.94 31.33
N LYS A 833 3.60 -30.09 31.48
CA LYS A 833 4.38 -29.54 32.60
C LYS A 833 5.00 -28.21 32.21
N GLN A 834 4.86 -27.19 33.06
CA GLN A 834 5.50 -25.89 32.90
C GLN A 834 6.99 -25.92 33.29
N ASP A 835 7.74 -24.94 32.78
CA ASP A 835 9.16 -24.66 33.02
C ASP A 835 9.68 -25.01 34.43
N PRO A 836 9.12 -24.47 35.54
CA PRO A 836 9.67 -24.74 36.88
C PRO A 836 9.52 -26.20 37.31
N THR A 837 8.52 -26.90 36.76
CA THR A 837 8.29 -28.33 37.04
C THR A 837 9.26 -29.20 36.26
N ILE A 838 9.50 -28.91 34.98
CA ILE A 838 10.47 -29.65 34.16
C ILE A 838 11.89 -29.43 34.72
N MET A 839 12.29 -28.19 34.95
CA MET A 839 13.58 -27.83 35.56
C MET A 839 13.81 -28.53 36.91
N GLY A 840 12.78 -28.55 37.77
CA GLY A 840 12.82 -29.25 39.06
C GLY A 840 13.01 -30.76 38.92
N LEU A 841 12.26 -31.41 38.02
CA LEU A 841 12.37 -32.85 37.75
C LEU A 841 13.73 -33.22 37.12
N LEU A 842 14.31 -32.34 36.31
CA LEU A 842 15.65 -32.55 35.74
C LEU A 842 16.78 -32.42 36.78
N GLY A 843 16.54 -31.71 37.90
CA GLY A 843 17.42 -31.67 39.08
C GLY A 843 17.90 -30.28 39.52
N TYR A 844 17.25 -29.20 39.08
CA TYR A 844 17.68 -27.81 39.33
C TYR A 844 16.74 -27.08 40.31
N THR A 845 17.30 -26.23 41.16
CA THR A 845 16.53 -25.31 42.01
C THR A 845 16.16 -24.05 41.23
N ALA A 846 14.89 -23.67 41.24
CA ALA A 846 14.38 -22.64 40.33
C ALA A 846 14.92 -21.23 40.59
N VAL A 847 15.43 -20.60 39.53
CA VAL A 847 15.57 -19.14 39.40
C VAL A 847 14.70 -18.72 38.22
N PHE A 848 13.57 -18.08 38.50
CA PHE A 848 12.44 -17.95 37.56
C PHE A 848 12.77 -17.29 36.22
N ASN A 849 13.81 -16.45 36.15
CA ASN A 849 14.23 -15.75 34.94
C ASN A 849 15.23 -16.53 34.06
N THR A 850 15.47 -17.82 34.32
CA THR A 850 16.40 -18.67 33.53
C THR A 850 15.89 -20.08 33.24
N ALA A 851 14.61 -20.39 33.54
CA ALA A 851 14.10 -21.77 33.52
C ALA A 851 14.21 -22.45 32.13
N SER A 852 13.56 -21.93 31.10
CA SER A 852 13.63 -22.44 29.72
C SER A 852 15.07 -22.49 29.20
N CYS A 853 15.86 -21.43 29.40
CA CYS A 853 17.30 -21.41 29.11
C CYS A 853 18.05 -22.60 29.74
N ASN A 854 17.79 -22.92 31.00
CA ASN A 854 18.46 -24.01 31.73
C ASN A 854 18.03 -25.39 31.21
N ILE A 855 16.76 -25.58 30.84
CA ILE A 855 16.26 -26.85 30.32
C ILE A 855 16.77 -27.09 28.90
N THR A 856 16.72 -26.08 28.04
CA THR A 856 17.30 -26.12 26.68
C THR A 856 18.80 -26.42 26.74
N ASN A 857 19.57 -25.72 27.60
CA ASN A 857 20.98 -26.03 27.84
C ASN A 857 21.19 -27.47 28.36
N TYR A 858 20.34 -27.95 29.26
CA TYR A 858 20.45 -29.32 29.79
C TYR A 858 20.29 -30.37 28.69
N ILE A 859 19.28 -30.22 27.84
CA ILE A 859 19.02 -31.12 26.70
C ILE A 859 20.21 -31.10 25.72
N GLN A 860 20.69 -29.91 25.36
CA GLN A 860 21.86 -29.75 24.50
C GLN A 860 23.10 -30.47 25.08
N GLN A 861 23.45 -30.17 26.33
CA GLN A 861 24.70 -30.60 26.94
C GLN A 861 24.70 -32.05 27.45
N ARG A 862 23.53 -32.62 27.81
CA ARG A 862 23.42 -34.00 28.33
C ARG A 862 22.84 -35.00 27.33
N VAL A 863 22.28 -34.56 26.19
CA VAL A 863 21.70 -35.43 25.16
C VAL A 863 22.27 -35.12 23.77
N LEU A 864 21.94 -33.96 23.18
CA LEU A 864 22.12 -33.72 21.74
C LEU A 864 23.58 -33.57 21.29
N LYS A 865 24.46 -33.07 22.19
CA LYS A 865 25.90 -32.88 21.95
C LYS A 865 26.69 -34.19 21.78
N PHE A 866 26.13 -35.35 22.15
CA PHE A 866 26.81 -36.64 22.03
C PHE A 866 26.66 -37.31 20.65
N SER A 867 25.92 -36.70 19.73
CA SER A 867 25.88 -37.13 18.32
C SER A 867 27.09 -36.62 17.53
N ILE A 868 27.38 -37.29 16.41
CA ILE A 868 28.45 -36.91 15.47
C ILE A 868 27.95 -35.81 14.53
N GLY A 869 28.77 -34.78 14.28
CA GLY A 869 28.60 -33.89 13.13
C GLY A 869 27.92 -32.54 13.34
N LEU A 870 28.05 -31.90 14.51
CA LEU A 870 27.66 -30.50 14.70
C LEU A 870 28.83 -29.56 15.02
N ASP A 871 28.67 -28.30 14.61
CA ASP A 871 29.42 -27.15 15.13
C ASP A 871 29.03 -26.89 16.60
N PRO A 872 29.99 -26.67 17.52
CA PRO A 872 29.72 -26.28 18.90
C PRO A 872 29.23 -24.83 19.10
N THR A 873 28.87 -24.07 18.07
CA THR A 873 28.24 -22.73 18.21
C THR A 873 26.88 -22.82 18.92
N LEU A 874 26.88 -22.46 20.21
CA LEU A 874 25.71 -22.58 21.09
C LEU A 874 24.74 -21.38 21.06
N TYR A 875 25.07 -20.26 20.38
CA TYR A 875 24.27 -19.03 20.55
C TYR A 875 24.39 -18.00 19.42
N ASN A 876 23.32 -17.19 19.25
CA ASN A 876 23.27 -15.98 18.40
C ASN A 876 23.78 -14.76 19.20
N PRO A 877 24.89 -14.10 18.83
CA PRO A 877 25.47 -13.01 19.62
C PRO A 877 24.62 -11.72 19.69
N GLY A 878 23.50 -11.63 18.97
CA GLY A 878 22.59 -10.48 19.01
C GLY A 878 21.47 -10.53 20.06
N ALA A 879 21.24 -11.67 20.72
CA ALA A 879 20.21 -11.83 21.74
C ALA A 879 20.80 -11.77 23.17
N VAL A 880 19.95 -11.55 24.19
CA VAL A 880 20.39 -11.48 25.60
C VAL A 880 20.73 -12.89 26.07
N PRO A 881 22.01 -13.20 26.38
CA PRO A 881 22.48 -14.57 26.48
C PRO A 881 21.81 -15.34 27.61
N CYS A 882 21.22 -16.50 27.28
CA CYS A 882 21.08 -17.61 28.22
C CYS A 882 22.49 -17.92 28.77
N PRO A 883 22.80 -17.60 30.04
CA PRO A 883 24.17 -17.75 30.52
C PRO A 883 24.53 -19.23 30.59
N LEU A 884 25.77 -19.58 30.25
CA LEU A 884 26.29 -20.94 30.48
C LEU A 884 26.52 -21.17 31.98
N VAL A 885 25.41 -21.43 32.70
CA VAL A 885 25.43 -21.84 34.10
C VAL A 885 26.16 -23.19 34.18
N ALA A 886 27.17 -23.27 35.05
CA ALA A 886 27.89 -24.51 35.27
C ALA A 886 26.93 -25.55 35.87
N LEU A 887 26.60 -26.59 35.09
CA LEU A 887 25.69 -27.64 35.53
C LEU A 887 26.24 -28.35 36.78
N PRO A 888 25.43 -28.64 37.81
CA PRO A 888 25.87 -29.41 38.97
C PRO A 888 26.51 -30.74 38.58
N GLY A 889 27.64 -31.06 39.22
CA GLY A 889 28.44 -32.24 38.90
C GLY A 889 27.80 -33.54 39.40
N ASN A 890 27.32 -34.34 38.44
CA ASN A 890 27.15 -35.80 38.43
C ASN A 890 26.96 -36.25 36.97
#